data_AF-A0A933I2L2-F1
#
_entry.id   AF-A0A933I2L2-F1
#
_cell.length_a   1.000
_cell.length_b   1.000
_cell.length_c   1.000
_cell.angle_alpha   90.00
_cell.angle_beta   90.00
_cell.angle_gamma   90.00
#
_symmetry.space_group_name_H-M   'P 1'
#
loop_
_entity.id
_entity.type
_entity.pdbx_description
1 polymer ?
#
loop_
_entity_poly.entity_id
_entity_poly.type
_entity_poly.pdbx_seq_one_letter_code
_entity_poly.pdbx_strand_id
1 'polypeptide(L)'
;MFGKSKLGHERRKYIRLDSAFPVQFRLESLEGENILSGWLQGFTSNISSGGICLSVNNLDPLFAALLKEHKVRITLEIEMPLGVYPVKALSEVAWVKDIKPQSGRYLVGLHYLSIEQSGNKRIVRYARSKRMLVPAGLTIIILFSIGVLFNGLINYKLAQSNKELVHQLLSIAQEYSIAKQKIKTISKQREELQLKIQALELRIQSAQEELLRLDQKARSQEQEKTQKVSGLNKTIEQLAQEKIDLETKLAAIQGKENIVTEELLRLDKKRAILAKANYEKMYHWLKVHQNQRTGLVMSFEGDDELANWAFTYDQSLVAQVYTYFGDFNSAKKIFDFFLRRAKTKDGLFFNAYYADDFQPAEYIVNSGPNIWLGVAILQYTKRSQDNTYLSLAENIAARIMQLQDTDKEGGIRGGFDLPWYSTEHNLDAYAFFNMLYQLTGKEIYKLRSESVLLWLVKHAYDSLEVPVKRGRGDATIATDTYAWSIAAIGPEKLKAIGMNPDKIMEFAQQHCCVEVDYKSPIGSNAKIKGFDFAAKTHIARGGIVSSEWTAQMVVAFKIMAEFYYKKGLPAKAHYYAAKADEYLVCLEKMIISSPSPSGQGEGCLPYSSEDFVDTGHGWLTPKGKSTGSLAGTAYTLFAYYNYNPLELRE
;
A
#
# COMPACT_ATOMS: atom_id res chain seq x y z
N MET A 1 -14.13 32.68 34.20
CA MET A 1 -14.56 33.76 35.11
C MET A 1 -13.70 34.99 34.86
N PHE A 2 -14.21 35.99 34.12
CA PHE A 2 -13.64 37.33 34.06
C PHE A 2 -14.81 38.33 34.03
N GLY A 3 -14.66 39.42 34.79
CA GLY A 3 -15.74 40.22 35.35
C GLY A 3 -16.71 40.85 34.35
N LYS A 4 -18.00 40.53 34.50
CA LYS A 4 -19.09 41.39 34.04
C LYS A 4 -19.10 42.65 34.90
N SER A 5 -18.42 43.70 34.45
CA SER A 5 -18.62 45.02 35.02
C SER A 5 -20.05 45.49 34.74
N LYS A 6 -20.62 46.17 35.73
CA LYS A 6 -21.95 46.79 35.74
C LYS A 6 -22.08 47.81 34.59
N LEU A 7 -22.46 47.34 33.41
CA LEU A 7 -23.15 48.18 32.42
C LEU A 7 -24.64 48.01 32.73
N GLY A 8 -25.29 49.07 33.20
CA GLY A 8 -26.74 49.08 33.41
C GLY A 8 -27.50 48.62 32.16
N HIS A 9 -28.75 48.18 32.32
CA HIS A 9 -29.61 47.71 31.22
C HIS A 9 -29.38 48.52 29.94
N GLU A 10 -29.06 47.85 28.82
CA GLU A 10 -28.84 48.47 27.51
C GLU A 10 -30.11 49.26 27.11
N ARG A 11 -30.11 50.58 27.34
CA ARG A 11 -31.24 51.47 27.01
C ARG A 11 -31.27 51.89 25.54
N ARG A 12 -30.37 51.38 24.70
CA ARG A 12 -30.12 51.88 23.34
C ARG A 12 -30.89 51.06 22.30
N LYS A 13 -31.54 51.76 21.36
CA LYS A 13 -32.40 51.19 20.32
C LYS A 13 -31.63 50.62 19.10
N TYR A 14 -30.32 50.85 18.99
CA TYR A 14 -29.55 50.72 17.73
C TYR A 14 -28.39 49.73 17.80
N ILE A 15 -28.03 49.10 16.66
CA ILE A 15 -26.95 48.11 16.57
C ILE A 15 -25.60 48.83 16.45
N ARG A 16 -24.70 48.58 17.41
CA ARG A 16 -23.30 49.01 17.30
C ARG A 16 -22.54 48.07 16.38
N LEU A 17 -21.71 48.64 15.54
CA LEU A 17 -20.81 47.91 14.67
C LEU A 17 -19.39 48.22 15.08
N ASP A 18 -18.57 47.19 15.20
CA ASP A 18 -17.13 47.36 15.51
C ASP A 18 -16.33 47.84 14.28
N SER A 19 -17.01 48.36 13.25
CA SER A 19 -16.40 49.01 12.09
C SER A 19 -17.06 50.37 11.90
N ALA A 20 -16.25 51.38 11.60
CA ALA A 20 -16.72 52.70 11.23
C ALA A 20 -16.98 52.74 9.72
N PHE A 21 -18.15 53.25 9.32
CA PHE A 21 -18.48 53.56 7.93
C PHE A 21 -18.15 55.01 7.63
N PRO A 22 -17.53 55.31 6.49
CA PRO A 22 -17.43 56.68 6.01
C PRO A 22 -18.83 57.20 5.67
N VAL A 23 -19.09 58.43 6.10
CA VAL A 23 -20.33 59.14 5.79
C VAL A 23 -19.95 60.51 5.27
N GLN A 24 -20.34 60.80 4.04
CA GLN A 24 -20.29 62.17 3.53
C GLN A 24 -21.60 62.85 3.89
N PHE A 25 -21.54 64.10 4.33
CA PHE A 25 -22.73 64.84 4.72
C PHE A 25 -22.64 66.31 4.35
N ARG A 26 -23.79 66.95 4.12
CA ARG A 26 -23.88 68.39 3.89
C ARG A 26 -25.06 68.99 4.66
N LEU A 27 -24.91 70.25 5.05
CA LEU A 27 -25.93 70.99 5.79
C LEU A 27 -26.83 71.74 4.82
N GLU A 28 -28.13 71.65 5.02
CA GLU A 28 -29.18 72.32 4.24
C GLU A 28 -30.08 73.12 5.19
N SER A 29 -30.67 74.21 4.69
CA SER A 29 -31.68 74.96 5.45
C SER A 29 -32.91 74.09 5.76
N LEU A 30 -33.68 74.43 6.81
CA LEU A 30 -34.89 73.68 7.17
C LEU A 30 -35.93 73.63 6.04
N GLU A 31 -35.92 74.63 5.15
CA GLU A 31 -36.82 74.76 4.00
C GLU A 31 -36.32 73.96 2.77
N GLY A 32 -35.05 73.52 2.76
CA GLY A 32 -34.48 72.62 1.74
C GLY A 32 -33.97 73.28 0.46
N GLU A 33 -34.11 74.60 0.32
CA GLU A 33 -33.74 75.33 -0.91
C GLU A 33 -32.29 75.83 -0.91
N ASN A 34 -31.66 76.03 0.26
CA ASN A 34 -30.31 76.56 0.38
C ASN A 34 -29.33 75.54 0.98
N ILE A 35 -28.26 75.23 0.22
CA ILE A 35 -27.14 74.41 0.67
C ILE A 35 -26.19 75.30 1.49
N LEU A 36 -26.03 74.99 2.78
CA LEU A 36 -25.27 75.80 3.75
C LEU A 36 -23.80 75.37 3.87
N SER A 37 -23.46 74.15 3.42
CA SER A 37 -22.07 73.66 3.43
C SER A 37 -21.76 72.83 2.17
N GLY A 38 -20.47 72.76 1.82
CA GLY A 38 -19.98 71.70 0.94
C GLY A 38 -20.12 70.31 1.58
N TRP A 39 -19.70 69.27 0.86
CA TRP A 39 -19.62 67.91 1.41
C TRP A 39 -18.53 67.84 2.48
N LEU A 40 -18.93 67.47 3.69
CA LEU A 40 -18.09 67.21 4.84
C LEU A 40 -18.01 65.71 5.09
N GLN A 41 -16.95 65.26 5.77
CA GLN A 41 -16.72 63.86 6.04
C GLN A 41 -16.86 63.54 7.53
N GLY A 42 -17.53 62.43 7.82
CA GLY A 42 -17.65 61.87 9.15
C GLY A 42 -17.64 60.35 9.10
N PHE A 43 -17.77 59.75 10.27
CA PHE A 43 -17.79 58.30 10.42
C PHE A 43 -18.94 57.86 11.30
N THR A 44 -19.50 56.68 11.05
CA THR A 44 -20.49 56.09 11.96
C THR A 44 -20.18 54.64 12.29
N SER A 45 -20.25 54.31 13.57
CA SER A 45 -20.21 52.93 14.10
C SER A 45 -21.51 52.56 14.82
N ASN A 46 -22.53 53.43 14.79
CA ASN A 46 -23.83 53.19 15.39
C ASN A 46 -24.92 53.51 14.37
N ILE A 47 -25.59 52.47 13.87
CA ILE A 47 -26.56 52.59 12.80
C ILE A 47 -27.82 51.78 13.10
N SER A 48 -28.94 52.22 12.54
CA SER A 48 -30.22 51.57 12.71
C SER A 48 -31.15 51.80 11.52
N SER A 49 -32.34 51.21 11.57
CA SER A 49 -33.38 51.46 10.57
C SER A 49 -33.94 52.88 10.59
N GLY A 50 -33.69 53.67 11.64
CA GLY A 50 -34.29 54.99 11.84
C GLY A 50 -33.30 56.13 12.12
N GLY A 51 -31.99 55.88 12.04
CA GLY A 51 -30.99 56.93 12.29
C GLY A 51 -29.57 56.41 12.54
N ILE A 52 -28.61 57.33 12.59
CA ILE A 52 -27.18 57.08 12.86
C ILE A 52 -26.64 58.00 13.95
N CYS A 53 -25.54 57.60 14.57
CA CYS A 53 -24.66 58.51 15.30
C CYS A 53 -23.47 58.84 14.43
N LEU A 54 -23.38 60.08 13.97
CA LEU A 54 -22.29 60.59 13.15
C LEU A 54 -21.19 61.15 14.06
N SER A 55 -19.97 60.67 13.88
CA SER A 55 -18.76 61.20 14.50
C SER A 55 -18.05 62.09 13.50
N VAL A 56 -17.91 63.37 13.83
CA VAL A 56 -17.24 64.37 12.98
C VAL A 56 -16.01 64.90 13.71
N ASN A 57 -14.90 65.01 12.98
CA ASN A 57 -13.66 65.59 13.49
C ASN A 57 -13.40 66.93 12.77
N ASN A 58 -12.80 67.89 13.47
CA ASN A 58 -12.42 69.20 12.92
C ASN A 58 -13.59 69.96 12.28
N LEU A 59 -14.78 69.91 12.90
CA LEU A 59 -15.94 70.65 12.40
C LEU A 59 -15.77 72.16 12.66
N ASP A 60 -16.01 72.98 11.64
CA ASP A 60 -16.01 74.44 11.76
C ASP A 60 -16.94 74.91 12.89
N PRO A 61 -16.48 75.78 13.80
CA PRO A 61 -17.30 76.33 14.89
C PRO A 61 -18.65 76.91 14.43
N LEU A 62 -18.73 77.50 13.24
CA LEU A 62 -19.95 78.07 12.68
C LEU A 62 -20.97 76.97 12.32
N PHE A 63 -20.51 75.88 11.73
CA PHE A 63 -21.36 74.70 11.46
C PHE A 63 -21.74 73.95 12.75
N ALA A 64 -20.84 73.92 13.74
CA ALA A 64 -21.13 73.33 15.04
C ALA A 64 -22.24 74.08 15.80
N ALA A 65 -22.30 75.42 15.69
CA ALA A 65 -23.39 76.22 16.25
C ALA A 65 -24.73 75.91 15.59
N LEU A 66 -24.77 75.84 14.25
CA LEU A 66 -25.97 75.51 13.47
C LEU A 66 -26.54 74.12 13.82
N LEU A 67 -25.66 73.13 14.05
CA LEU A 67 -26.06 71.80 14.51
C LEU A 67 -26.63 71.81 15.93
N LYS A 68 -26.03 72.57 16.85
CA LYS A 68 -26.49 72.69 18.25
C LYS A 68 -27.84 73.40 18.36
N GLU A 69 -28.10 74.37 17.47
CA GLU A 69 -29.38 75.09 17.41
C GLU A 69 -30.50 74.30 16.72
N HIS A 70 -30.22 73.11 16.17
CA HIS A 70 -31.18 72.25 15.47
C HIS A 70 -31.87 72.94 14.25
N LYS A 71 -31.21 73.94 13.66
CA LYS A 71 -31.77 74.76 12.56
C LYS A 71 -31.38 74.27 11.15
N VAL A 72 -30.96 73.02 11.02
CA VAL A 72 -30.45 72.48 9.74
C VAL A 72 -30.93 71.06 9.49
N ARG A 73 -31.14 70.74 8.22
CA ARG A 73 -31.28 69.35 7.73
C ARG A 73 -29.94 68.86 7.21
N ILE A 74 -29.76 67.55 7.26
CA ILE A 74 -28.49 66.92 6.89
C ILE A 74 -28.75 65.86 5.84
N THR A 75 -28.20 66.10 4.65
CA THR A 75 -28.16 65.09 3.59
C THR A 75 -26.92 64.23 3.80
N LEU A 76 -27.10 62.91 3.80
CA LEU A 76 -26.10 61.90 4.09
C LEU A 76 -25.87 60.99 2.88
N GLU A 77 -24.62 60.66 2.59
CA GLU A 77 -24.20 59.56 1.74
C GLU A 77 -23.35 58.59 2.57
N ILE A 78 -23.95 57.45 2.92
CA ILE A 78 -23.33 56.42 3.76
C ILE A 78 -22.66 55.39 2.84
N GLU A 79 -21.35 55.35 2.87
CA GLU A 79 -20.57 54.38 2.11
C GLU A 79 -20.56 53.03 2.85
N MET A 80 -21.16 52.02 2.22
CA MET A 80 -21.23 50.66 2.77
C MET A 80 -20.15 49.78 2.15
N PRO A 81 -19.42 48.97 2.94
CA PRO A 81 -18.48 47.98 2.41
C PRO A 81 -19.16 47.06 1.40
N LEU A 82 -18.50 46.79 0.27
CA LEU A 82 -18.99 45.94 -0.82
C LEU A 82 -20.26 46.46 -1.55
N GLY A 83 -20.66 47.72 -1.30
CA GLY A 83 -21.75 48.38 -2.02
C GLY A 83 -21.25 49.18 -3.22
N VAL A 84 -21.87 48.99 -4.38
CA VAL A 84 -21.54 49.74 -5.61
C VAL A 84 -21.92 51.22 -5.51
N TYR A 85 -22.94 51.55 -4.72
CA TYR A 85 -23.45 52.92 -4.56
C TYR A 85 -23.70 53.28 -3.08
N PRO A 86 -23.42 54.52 -2.65
CA PRO A 86 -23.66 54.98 -1.28
C PRO A 86 -25.17 55.01 -0.97
N VAL A 87 -25.53 54.79 0.30
CA VAL A 87 -26.92 54.93 0.75
C VAL A 87 -27.21 56.39 1.03
N LYS A 88 -28.17 56.97 0.31
CA LYS A 88 -28.59 58.36 0.49
C LYS A 88 -29.71 58.46 1.53
N ALA A 89 -29.58 59.41 2.46
CA ALA A 89 -30.61 59.68 3.46
C ALA A 89 -30.69 61.17 3.81
N LEU A 90 -31.90 61.68 4.02
CA LEU A 90 -32.12 63.00 4.59
C LEU A 90 -32.44 62.85 6.07
N SER A 91 -31.78 63.63 6.92
CA SER A 91 -31.85 63.48 8.37
C SER A 91 -32.03 64.81 9.08
N GLU A 92 -32.61 64.75 10.27
CA GLU A 92 -32.64 65.85 11.25
C GLU A 92 -31.70 65.55 12.42
N VAL A 93 -31.22 66.61 13.06
CA VAL A 93 -30.42 66.49 14.28
C VAL A 93 -31.32 66.15 15.45
N ALA A 94 -31.06 65.04 16.13
CA ALA A 94 -31.76 64.64 17.34
C ALA A 94 -31.04 65.08 18.62
N TRP A 95 -29.70 65.12 18.58
CA TRP A 95 -28.86 65.65 19.66
C TRP A 95 -27.43 65.89 19.17
N VAL A 96 -26.71 66.78 19.84
CA VAL A 96 -25.27 67.03 19.60
C VAL A 96 -24.53 66.91 20.93
N LYS A 97 -23.42 66.17 20.94
CA LYS A 97 -22.53 66.04 22.09
C LYS A 97 -21.10 66.39 21.71
N ASP A 98 -20.53 67.35 22.43
CA ASP A 98 -19.12 67.68 22.36
C ASP A 98 -18.31 66.67 23.19
N ILE A 99 -17.32 66.02 22.59
CA ILE A 99 -16.46 65.05 23.29
C ILE A 99 -15.18 65.73 23.80
N LYS A 100 -14.61 66.64 23.01
CA LYS A 100 -13.33 67.31 23.29
C LYS A 100 -13.34 68.70 22.61
N PRO A 101 -13.69 69.76 23.35
CA PRO A 101 -13.89 71.11 22.80
C PRO A 101 -12.67 71.67 22.06
N GLN A 102 -11.45 71.36 22.55
CA GLN A 102 -10.19 71.83 21.95
C GLN A 102 -9.80 71.14 20.63
N SER A 103 -10.49 70.05 20.24
CA SER A 103 -10.16 69.26 19.05
C SER A 103 -11.26 69.27 17.97
N GLY A 104 -12.33 70.06 18.17
CA GLY A 104 -13.44 70.15 17.21
C GLY A 104 -14.15 68.80 16.92
N ARG A 105 -14.17 67.88 17.91
CA ARG A 105 -14.76 66.54 17.77
C ARG A 105 -16.17 66.47 18.36
N TYR A 106 -17.13 66.14 17.51
CA TYR A 106 -18.55 66.07 17.86
C TYR A 106 -19.15 64.70 17.55
N LEU A 107 -20.06 64.25 18.42
CA LEU A 107 -21.04 63.23 18.08
C LEU A 107 -22.38 63.88 17.82
N VAL A 108 -22.97 63.55 16.69
CA VAL A 108 -24.27 64.06 16.27
C VAL A 108 -25.21 62.87 16.10
N GLY A 109 -26.25 62.81 16.92
CA GLY A 109 -27.34 61.86 16.74
C GLY A 109 -28.29 62.35 15.66
N LEU A 110 -28.51 61.53 14.63
CA LEU A 110 -29.34 61.86 13.48
C LEU A 110 -30.54 60.93 13.38
N HIS A 111 -31.71 61.48 13.10
CA HIS A 111 -32.93 60.75 12.78
C HIS A 111 -33.25 60.85 11.29
N TYR A 112 -33.54 59.73 10.64
CA TYR A 112 -33.86 59.73 9.20
C TYR A 112 -35.26 60.28 8.96
N LEU A 113 -35.37 61.37 8.21
CA LEU A 113 -36.63 61.89 7.67
C LEU A 113 -37.06 61.10 6.44
N SER A 114 -36.10 60.82 5.56
CA SER A 114 -36.29 59.94 4.41
C SER A 114 -35.01 59.16 4.11
N ILE A 115 -35.17 57.89 3.76
CA ILE A 115 -34.07 57.01 3.35
C ILE A 115 -34.60 56.05 2.31
N GLU A 116 -33.79 55.78 1.29
CA GLU A 116 -34.15 54.81 0.27
C GLU A 116 -34.42 53.43 0.91
N GLN A 117 -35.59 52.85 0.64
CA GLN A 117 -36.02 51.61 1.31
C GLN A 117 -35.09 50.43 1.02
N SER A 118 -34.53 50.36 -0.20
CA SER A 118 -33.53 49.38 -0.62
C SER A 118 -32.23 49.53 0.20
N GLY A 119 -31.74 50.78 0.36
CA GLY A 119 -30.55 51.15 1.11
C GLY A 119 -30.69 50.89 2.61
N ASN A 120 -31.85 51.21 3.20
CA ASN A 120 -32.14 50.94 4.61
C ASN A 120 -32.16 49.43 4.91
N LYS A 121 -32.83 48.63 4.06
CA LYS A 121 -32.80 47.16 4.16
C LYS A 121 -31.37 46.62 4.07
N ARG A 122 -30.53 47.18 3.20
CA ARG A 122 -29.11 46.79 3.05
C ARG A 122 -28.29 47.07 4.31
N ILE A 123 -28.43 48.27 4.88
CA ILE A 123 -27.80 48.67 6.14
C ILE A 123 -28.18 47.71 7.29
N VAL A 124 -29.48 47.46 7.47
CA VAL A 124 -29.98 46.62 8.57
C VAL A 124 -29.56 45.16 8.37
N ARG A 125 -29.59 44.65 7.14
CA ARG A 125 -29.10 43.29 6.82
C ARG A 125 -27.61 43.15 7.14
N TYR A 126 -26.78 44.12 6.75
CA TYR A 126 -25.35 44.11 7.05
C TYR A 126 -25.08 44.15 8.56
N ALA A 127 -25.80 45.01 9.29
CA ALA A 127 -25.63 45.10 10.74
C ALA A 127 -26.04 43.82 11.46
N ARG A 128 -27.12 43.17 11.01
CA ARG A 128 -27.58 41.87 11.55
C ARG A 128 -26.65 40.72 11.16
N SER A 129 -26.22 40.66 9.91
CA SER A 129 -25.32 39.60 9.43
C SER A 129 -23.99 39.67 10.17
N LYS A 130 -23.38 40.84 10.34
CA LYS A 130 -22.12 40.98 11.08
C LYS A 130 -22.22 40.50 12.55
N ARG A 131 -23.35 40.78 13.21
CA ARG A 131 -23.62 40.31 14.58
C ARG A 131 -23.80 38.79 14.68
N MET A 132 -24.33 38.15 13.63
CA MET A 132 -24.53 36.70 13.58
C MET A 132 -23.32 35.94 13.04
N LEU A 133 -22.52 36.54 12.15
CA LEU A 133 -21.39 35.90 11.48
C LEU A 133 -20.27 35.49 12.44
N VAL A 134 -19.96 36.31 13.45
CA VAL A 134 -18.92 35.99 14.44
C VAL A 134 -19.30 34.77 15.29
N PRO A 135 -20.46 34.71 15.98
CA PRO A 135 -20.85 33.53 16.74
C PRO A 135 -21.11 32.32 15.83
N ALA A 136 -21.69 32.49 14.64
CA ALA A 136 -21.89 31.38 13.70
C ALA A 136 -20.55 30.80 13.21
N GLY A 137 -19.58 31.64 12.87
CA GLY A 137 -18.24 31.21 12.49
C GLY A 137 -17.53 30.47 13.62
N LEU A 138 -17.63 30.95 14.87
CA LEU A 138 -17.11 30.25 16.04
C LEU A 138 -17.80 28.90 16.27
N THR A 139 -19.12 28.82 16.14
CA THR A 139 -19.86 27.55 16.23
C THR A 139 -19.41 26.57 15.15
N ILE A 140 -19.24 27.03 13.91
CA ILE A 140 -18.73 26.20 12.81
C ILE A 140 -17.34 25.68 13.13
N ILE A 141 -16.41 26.53 13.60
CA ILE A 141 -15.06 26.12 14.00
C ILE A 141 -15.12 25.08 15.13
N ILE A 142 -15.97 25.28 16.15
CA ILE A 142 -16.13 24.32 17.25
C ILE A 142 -16.66 22.99 16.74
N LEU A 143 -17.68 23.00 15.87
CA LEU A 143 -18.23 21.79 15.27
C LEU A 143 -17.20 21.04 14.40
N PHE A 144 -16.41 21.77 13.61
CA PHE A 144 -15.29 21.18 12.86
C PHE A 144 -14.24 20.58 13.79
N SER A 145 -13.84 21.29 14.85
CA SER A 145 -12.88 20.77 15.83
C SER A 145 -13.39 19.52 16.55
N ILE A 146 -14.67 19.48 16.94
CA ILE A 146 -15.31 18.29 17.51
C ILE A 146 -15.32 17.15 16.49
N GLY A 147 -15.65 17.43 15.22
CA GLY A 147 -15.61 16.44 14.15
C GLY A 147 -14.22 15.85 13.94
N VAL A 148 -13.18 16.69 13.92
CA VAL A 148 -11.77 16.24 13.81
C VAL A 148 -11.36 15.40 15.01
N LEU A 149 -11.72 15.81 16.24
CA LEU A 149 -11.44 15.03 17.45
C LEU A 149 -12.14 13.67 17.42
N PHE A 150 -13.42 13.63 17.05
CA PHE A 150 -14.19 12.40 16.95
C PHE A 150 -13.63 11.45 15.90
N ASN A 151 -13.27 11.98 14.72
CA ASN A 151 -12.60 11.22 13.67
C ASN A 151 -11.22 10.69 14.13
N GLY A 152 -10.46 11.50 14.86
CA GLY A 152 -9.18 11.09 15.46
C GLY A 152 -9.33 9.93 16.45
N LEU A 153 -10.36 9.96 17.30
CA LEU A 153 -10.66 8.86 18.24
C LEU A 153 -11.05 7.57 17.52
N ILE A 154 -11.88 7.67 16.47
CA ILE A 154 -12.24 6.51 15.64
C ILE A 154 -10.99 5.93 14.96
N ASN A 155 -10.19 6.77 14.31
CA ASN A 155 -8.95 6.35 13.66
C ASN A 155 -7.98 5.69 14.65
N TYR A 156 -7.83 6.24 15.85
CA TYR A 156 -7.01 5.64 16.90
C TYR A 156 -7.52 4.25 17.28
N LYS A 157 -8.84 4.10 17.50
CA LYS A 157 -9.43 2.81 17.86
C LYS A 157 -9.29 1.77 16.74
N LEU A 158 -9.50 2.17 15.48
CA LEU A 158 -9.30 1.31 14.31
C LEU A 158 -7.84 0.88 14.18
N ALA A 159 -6.90 1.82 14.31
CA ALA A 159 -5.47 1.54 14.26
C ALA A 159 -5.03 0.56 15.34
N GLN A 160 -5.53 0.69 16.57
CA GLN A 160 -5.24 -0.28 17.63
C GLN A 160 -5.83 -1.66 17.32
N SER A 161 -7.07 -1.73 16.86
CA SER A 161 -7.71 -3.01 16.51
C SER A 161 -6.98 -3.72 15.36
N ASN A 162 -6.53 -3.00 14.34
CA ASN A 162 -5.79 -3.58 13.22
C ASN A 162 -4.39 -4.02 13.64
N LYS A 163 -3.70 -3.24 14.49
CA LYS A 163 -2.41 -3.63 15.10
C LYS A 163 -2.52 -4.92 15.91
N GLU A 164 -3.61 -5.07 16.68
CA GLU A 164 -3.86 -6.28 17.43
C GLU A 164 -4.09 -7.50 16.53
N LEU A 165 -4.84 -7.34 15.43
CA LEU A 165 -5.03 -8.39 14.43
C LEU A 165 -3.69 -8.85 13.82
N VAL A 166 -2.82 -7.91 13.44
CA VAL A 166 -1.47 -8.21 12.94
C VAL A 166 -0.67 -8.96 14.00
N HIS A 167 -0.64 -8.48 15.25
CA HIS A 167 0.07 -9.13 16.35
C HIS A 167 -0.41 -10.56 16.61
N GLN A 168 -1.72 -10.80 16.60
CA GLN A 168 -2.30 -12.14 16.77
C GLN A 168 -1.87 -13.08 15.64
N LEU A 169 -1.88 -12.62 14.38
CA LEU A 169 -1.41 -13.43 13.25
C LEU A 169 0.08 -13.77 13.39
N LEU A 170 0.93 -12.79 13.74
CA LEU A 170 2.36 -12.99 13.93
C LEU A 170 2.65 -14.06 15.00
N SER A 171 1.98 -13.98 16.14
CA SER A 171 2.11 -14.97 17.23
C SER A 171 1.73 -16.38 16.77
N ILE A 172 0.57 -16.51 16.12
CA ILE A 172 0.09 -17.80 15.61
C ILE A 172 0.99 -18.37 14.50
N ALA A 173 1.49 -17.54 13.59
CA ALA A 173 2.42 -17.98 12.53
C ALA A 173 3.76 -18.47 13.11
N GLN A 174 4.22 -17.84 14.19
CA GLN A 174 5.41 -18.26 14.93
C GLN A 174 5.18 -19.59 15.67
N GLU A 175 4.08 -19.71 16.43
CA GLU A 175 3.68 -20.95 17.09
C GLU A 175 3.53 -22.11 16.10
N TYR A 176 2.86 -21.86 14.98
CA TYR A 176 2.69 -22.83 13.89
C TYR A 176 4.05 -23.33 13.35
N SER A 177 4.99 -22.41 13.12
CA SER A 177 6.32 -22.77 12.62
C SER A 177 7.10 -23.62 13.63
N ILE A 178 7.00 -23.30 14.92
CA ILE A 178 7.62 -24.08 16.00
C ILE A 178 7.00 -25.47 16.08
N ALA A 179 5.67 -25.58 16.02
CA ALA A 179 4.96 -26.86 16.03
C ALA A 179 5.34 -27.73 14.81
N LYS A 180 5.41 -27.14 13.62
CA LYS A 180 5.84 -27.82 12.37
C LYS A 180 7.27 -28.34 12.48
N GLN A 181 8.18 -27.57 13.06
CA GLN A 181 9.56 -27.99 13.29
C GLN A 181 9.67 -29.11 14.35
N LYS A 182 8.87 -29.05 15.41
CA LYS A 182 8.75 -30.13 16.40
C LYS A 182 8.29 -31.43 15.73
N ILE A 183 7.25 -31.39 14.89
CA ILE A 183 6.77 -32.56 14.14
C ILE A 183 7.88 -33.14 13.25
N LYS A 184 8.60 -32.29 12.51
CA LYS A 184 9.72 -32.75 11.68
C LYS A 184 10.80 -33.47 12.50
N THR A 185 11.09 -32.97 13.69
CA THR A 185 12.08 -33.57 14.60
C THR A 185 11.58 -34.90 15.17
N ILE A 186 10.30 -34.95 15.57
CA ILE A 186 9.62 -36.16 16.08
C ILE A 186 9.56 -37.24 14.99
N SER A 187 9.18 -36.88 13.75
CA SER A 187 9.14 -37.81 12.61
C SER A 187 10.51 -38.41 12.34
N LYS A 188 11.58 -37.60 12.38
CA LYS A 188 12.95 -38.10 12.23
C LYS A 188 13.35 -39.08 13.34
N GLN A 189 13.03 -38.75 14.60
CA GLN A 189 13.29 -39.65 15.72
C GLN A 189 12.50 -40.97 15.60
N ARG A 190 11.26 -40.90 15.11
CA ARG A 190 10.43 -42.08 14.84
C ARG A 190 11.08 -42.98 13.78
N GLU A 191 11.53 -42.40 12.66
CA GLU A 191 12.23 -43.14 11.60
C GLU A 191 13.53 -43.77 12.12
N GLU A 192 14.33 -43.03 12.90
CA GLU A 192 15.54 -43.56 13.52
C GLU A 192 15.26 -44.74 14.48
N LEU A 193 14.18 -44.67 15.27
CA LEU A 193 13.77 -45.79 16.13
C LEU A 193 13.28 -46.99 15.32
N GLN A 194 12.49 -46.77 14.27
CA GLN A 194 12.01 -47.84 13.39
C GLN A 194 13.18 -48.57 12.74
N LEU A 195 14.19 -47.84 12.25
CA LEU A 195 15.41 -48.44 11.69
C LEU A 195 16.19 -49.26 12.74
N LYS A 196 16.27 -48.78 14.00
CA LYS A 196 16.90 -49.54 15.09
C LYS A 196 16.15 -50.82 15.44
N ILE A 197 14.82 -50.77 15.50
CA ILE A 197 13.98 -51.95 15.75
C ILE A 197 14.17 -52.98 14.63
N GLN A 198 14.13 -52.56 13.36
CA GLN A 198 14.39 -53.45 12.22
C GLN A 198 15.79 -54.07 12.28
N ALA A 199 16.81 -53.29 12.66
CA ALA A 199 18.16 -53.81 12.83
C ALA A 199 18.27 -54.85 13.97
N LEU A 200 17.56 -54.64 15.09
CA LEU A 200 17.49 -55.63 16.18
C LEU A 200 16.75 -56.89 15.75
N GLU A 201 15.66 -56.78 15.00
CA GLU A 201 14.91 -57.93 14.47
C GLU A 201 15.80 -58.82 13.58
N LEU A 202 16.58 -58.21 12.69
CA LEU A 202 17.56 -58.92 11.87
C LEU A 202 18.64 -59.62 12.72
N ARG A 203 19.11 -58.99 13.80
CA ARG A 203 20.09 -59.60 14.73
C ARG A 203 19.48 -60.78 15.48
N ILE A 204 18.27 -60.65 16.00
CA ILE A 204 17.55 -61.74 16.68
C ILE A 204 17.35 -62.90 15.72
N GLN A 205 16.92 -62.64 14.48
CA GLN A 205 16.76 -63.67 13.46
C GLN A 205 18.08 -64.40 13.15
N SER A 206 19.18 -63.66 12.98
CA SER A 206 20.50 -64.27 12.74
C SER A 206 20.97 -65.16 13.89
N ALA A 207 20.76 -64.73 15.14
CA ALA A 207 21.10 -65.50 16.33
C ALA A 207 20.21 -66.76 16.48
N GLN A 208 18.92 -66.67 16.13
CA GLN A 208 18.00 -67.82 16.09
C GLN A 208 18.39 -68.84 15.01
N GLU A 209 18.77 -68.37 13.82
CA GLU A 209 19.27 -69.23 12.74
C GLU A 209 20.57 -69.94 13.12
N GLU A 210 21.49 -69.24 13.81
CA GLU A 210 22.73 -69.83 14.33
C GLU A 210 22.45 -70.89 15.39
N LEU A 211 21.47 -70.65 16.27
CA LEU A 211 21.01 -71.62 17.26
C LEU A 211 20.48 -72.89 16.58
N LEU A 212 19.68 -72.75 15.52
CA LEU A 212 19.13 -73.85 14.73
C LEU A 212 20.23 -74.67 14.02
N ARG A 213 21.25 -73.99 13.47
CA ARG A 213 22.41 -74.65 12.86
C ARG A 213 23.27 -75.40 13.87
N LEU A 214 23.44 -74.86 15.07
CA LEU A 214 24.14 -75.52 16.16
C LEU A 214 23.36 -76.73 16.68
N ASP A 215 22.04 -76.71 16.60
CA ASP A 215 21.21 -77.85 17.01
C ASP A 215 21.33 -79.02 16.03
N GLN A 216 21.37 -78.74 14.72
CA GLN A 216 21.53 -79.74 13.65
C GLN A 216 22.93 -80.38 13.55
N LYS A 217 23.99 -79.71 14.02
CA LYS A 217 25.34 -80.30 14.09
C LYS A 217 25.46 -81.26 15.28
N ALA A 218 25.30 -82.55 15.03
CA ALA A 218 25.56 -83.62 15.99
C ALA A 218 26.95 -84.26 15.74
N ARG A 219 27.79 -84.36 16.79
CA ARG A 219 28.47 -85.60 17.26
C ARG A 219 29.85 -85.51 17.97
N SER A 220 30.45 -84.36 18.29
CA SER A 220 31.80 -84.43 18.91
C SER A 220 32.18 -83.50 20.06
N GLN A 221 31.39 -82.49 20.47
CA GLN A 221 31.74 -81.64 21.63
C GLN A 221 30.48 -81.12 22.37
N GLU A 222 29.91 -81.95 23.24
CA GLU A 222 28.64 -81.68 23.93
C GLU A 222 28.73 -80.52 24.95
N GLN A 223 29.88 -80.38 25.61
CA GLN A 223 30.12 -79.35 26.63
C GLN A 223 30.29 -77.95 26.01
N GLU A 224 30.99 -77.84 24.88
CA GLU A 224 31.22 -76.59 24.16
C GLU A 224 29.95 -76.10 23.43
N LYS A 225 29.14 -77.03 22.90
CA LYS A 225 27.80 -76.73 22.36
C LYS A 225 26.88 -76.17 23.44
N THR A 226 26.85 -76.77 24.62
CA THR A 226 25.98 -76.33 25.74
C THR A 226 26.33 -74.92 26.20
N GLN A 227 27.62 -74.57 26.29
CA GLN A 227 28.06 -73.20 26.59
C GLN A 227 27.67 -72.19 25.50
N LYS A 228 27.85 -72.53 24.22
CA LYS A 228 27.49 -71.65 23.09
C LYS A 228 25.98 -71.42 22.98
N VAL A 229 25.16 -72.47 23.19
CA VAL A 229 23.70 -72.37 23.21
C VAL A 229 23.23 -71.50 24.38
N SER A 230 23.78 -71.69 25.58
CA SER A 230 23.48 -70.84 26.74
C SER A 230 23.86 -69.37 26.49
N GLY A 231 25.02 -69.11 25.89
CA GLY A 231 25.46 -67.76 25.52
C GLY A 231 24.54 -67.09 24.49
N LEU A 232 24.17 -67.80 23.41
CA LEU A 232 23.26 -67.30 22.39
C LEU A 232 21.85 -67.04 22.94
N ASN A 233 21.32 -67.91 23.80
CA ASN A 233 20.03 -67.68 24.46
C ASN A 233 20.05 -66.41 25.32
N LYS A 234 21.13 -66.18 26.08
CA LYS A 234 21.30 -64.95 26.86
C LYS A 234 21.37 -63.71 25.97
N THR A 235 22.04 -63.80 24.82
CA THR A 235 22.08 -62.71 23.84
C THR A 235 20.71 -62.45 23.20
N ILE A 236 19.95 -63.49 22.85
CA ILE A 236 18.59 -63.37 22.32
C ILE A 236 17.67 -62.70 23.35
N GLU A 237 17.76 -63.09 24.61
CA GLU A 237 16.97 -62.51 25.71
C GLU A 237 17.31 -61.02 25.93
N GLN A 238 18.60 -60.66 25.90
CA GLN A 238 19.05 -59.27 25.97
C GLN A 238 18.55 -58.43 24.78
N LEU A 239 18.66 -58.96 23.56
CA LEU A 239 18.19 -58.28 22.35
C LEU A 239 16.65 -58.15 22.33
N ALA A 240 15.92 -59.15 22.83
CA ALA A 240 14.47 -59.09 22.97
C ALA A 240 14.04 -58.03 23.98
N GLN A 241 14.74 -57.91 25.12
CA GLN A 241 14.48 -56.85 26.08
C GLN A 241 14.77 -55.46 25.51
N GLU A 242 15.89 -55.30 24.80
CA GLU A 242 16.23 -54.05 24.12
C GLU A 242 15.17 -53.67 23.06
N LYS A 243 14.64 -54.66 22.32
CA LYS A 243 13.53 -54.46 21.37
C LYS A 243 12.28 -53.92 22.07
N ILE A 244 11.84 -54.55 23.17
CA ILE A 244 10.66 -54.11 23.94
C ILE A 244 10.83 -52.67 24.46
N ASP A 245 12.03 -52.33 24.93
CA ASP A 245 12.35 -50.98 25.39
C ASP A 245 12.26 -49.95 24.25
N LEU A 246 12.74 -50.29 23.05
CA LEU A 246 12.64 -49.45 21.86
C LEU A 246 11.20 -49.32 21.34
N GLU A 247 10.41 -50.39 21.38
CA GLU A 247 8.99 -50.38 21.01
C GLU A 247 8.17 -49.48 21.96
N THR A 248 8.47 -49.54 23.26
CA THR A 248 7.84 -48.66 24.26
C THR A 248 8.19 -47.19 23.99
N LYS A 249 9.46 -46.90 23.65
CA LYS A 249 9.88 -45.54 23.25
C LYS A 249 9.20 -45.10 21.96
N LEU A 250 9.05 -45.99 20.98
CA LEU A 250 8.36 -45.72 19.73
C LEU A 250 6.90 -45.35 19.98
N ALA A 251 6.18 -46.12 20.80
CA ALA A 251 4.79 -45.83 21.16
C ALA A 251 4.66 -44.48 21.88
N ALA A 252 5.59 -44.15 22.79
CA ALA A 252 5.61 -42.86 23.46
C ALA A 252 5.87 -41.69 22.48
N ILE A 253 6.74 -41.88 21.48
CA ILE A 253 6.99 -40.88 20.43
C ILE A 253 5.77 -40.72 19.52
N GLN A 254 5.11 -41.81 19.13
CA GLN A 254 3.87 -41.77 18.34
C GLN A 254 2.75 -41.03 19.09
N GLY A 255 2.59 -41.27 20.39
CA GLY A 255 1.64 -40.51 21.22
C GLY A 255 1.94 -39.01 21.23
N LYS A 256 3.21 -38.63 21.37
CA LYS A 256 3.64 -37.22 21.27
C LYS A 256 3.38 -36.63 19.88
N GLU A 257 3.66 -37.39 18.82
CA GLU A 257 3.42 -36.97 17.44
C GLU A 257 1.94 -36.65 17.20
N ASN A 258 1.04 -37.50 17.67
CA ASN A 258 -0.41 -37.29 17.55
C ASN A 258 -0.85 -36.00 18.25
N ILE A 259 -0.40 -35.77 19.50
CA ILE A 259 -0.74 -34.56 20.26
C ILE A 259 -0.27 -33.30 19.54
N VAL A 260 0.98 -33.28 19.07
CA VAL A 260 1.53 -32.10 18.37
C VAL A 260 0.86 -31.92 16.99
N THR A 261 0.45 -33.01 16.34
CA THR A 261 -0.30 -32.96 15.07
C THR A 261 -1.69 -32.35 15.26
N GLU A 262 -2.41 -32.74 16.32
CA GLU A 262 -3.70 -32.12 16.67
C GLU A 262 -3.54 -30.62 17.00
N GLU A 263 -2.50 -30.25 17.75
CA GLU A 263 -2.17 -28.87 18.03
C GLU A 263 -1.87 -28.08 16.73
N LEU A 264 -1.09 -28.67 15.82
CA LEU A 264 -0.76 -28.07 14.53
C LEU A 264 -2.03 -27.84 13.69
N LEU A 265 -2.95 -28.81 13.63
CA LEU A 265 -4.22 -28.67 12.93
C LEU A 265 -5.09 -27.55 13.52
N ARG A 266 -5.08 -27.39 14.86
CA ARG A 266 -5.78 -26.29 15.52
C ARG A 266 -5.17 -24.93 15.18
N LEU A 267 -3.84 -24.84 15.21
CA LEU A 267 -3.11 -23.63 14.85
C LEU A 267 -3.32 -23.27 13.37
N ASP A 268 -3.32 -24.26 12.48
CA ASP A 268 -3.55 -24.08 11.05
C ASP A 268 -4.92 -23.47 10.76
N LYS A 269 -5.98 -24.00 11.39
CA LYS A 269 -7.34 -23.44 11.27
C LYS A 269 -7.42 -22.00 11.78
N LYS A 270 -6.82 -21.70 12.93
CA LYS A 270 -6.78 -20.33 13.48
C LYS A 270 -6.01 -19.38 12.58
N ARG A 271 -4.83 -19.82 12.11
CA ARG A 271 -3.97 -19.10 11.16
C ARG A 271 -4.76 -18.77 9.91
N ALA A 272 -5.43 -19.73 9.28
CA ALA A 272 -6.17 -19.53 8.04
C ALA A 272 -7.24 -18.43 8.17
N ILE A 273 -7.96 -18.38 9.30
CA ILE A 273 -8.97 -17.34 9.57
C ILE A 273 -8.31 -15.96 9.72
N LEU A 274 -7.27 -15.86 10.55
CA LEU A 274 -6.56 -14.59 10.80
C LEU A 274 -5.83 -14.08 9.55
N ALA A 275 -5.17 -14.99 8.83
CA ALA A 275 -4.46 -14.70 7.59
C ALA A 275 -5.43 -14.14 6.55
N LYS A 276 -6.59 -14.80 6.33
CA LYS A 276 -7.63 -14.28 5.43
C LYS A 276 -8.06 -12.86 5.80
N ALA A 277 -8.38 -12.62 7.08
CA ALA A 277 -8.77 -11.29 7.56
C ALA A 277 -7.66 -10.25 7.32
N ASN A 278 -6.39 -10.61 7.52
CA ASN A 278 -5.26 -9.71 7.30
C ASN A 278 -5.02 -9.43 5.80
N TYR A 279 -5.13 -10.43 4.92
CA TYR A 279 -5.05 -10.21 3.47
C TYR A 279 -6.20 -9.34 2.94
N GLU A 280 -7.40 -9.44 3.51
CA GLU A 280 -8.49 -8.50 3.22
C GLU A 280 -8.15 -7.07 3.69
N LYS A 281 -7.44 -6.92 4.82
CA LYS A 281 -6.93 -5.62 5.29
C LYS A 281 -5.79 -5.08 4.42
N MET A 282 -4.90 -5.92 3.90
CA MET A 282 -3.90 -5.50 2.90
C MET A 282 -4.55 -4.95 1.63
N TYR A 283 -5.63 -5.59 1.18
CA TYR A 283 -6.40 -5.07 0.06
C TYR A 283 -7.04 -3.71 0.41
N HIS A 284 -7.62 -3.57 1.60
CA HIS A 284 -8.15 -2.29 2.05
C HIS A 284 -7.06 -1.20 2.14
N TRP A 285 -5.86 -1.57 2.57
CA TRP A 285 -4.69 -0.70 2.65
C TRP A 285 -4.34 -0.11 1.28
N LEU A 286 -4.34 -0.94 0.24
CA LEU A 286 -4.15 -0.48 -1.14
C LEU A 286 -5.24 0.52 -1.57
N LYS A 287 -6.49 0.32 -1.13
CA LYS A 287 -7.61 1.21 -1.49
C LYS A 287 -7.53 2.57 -0.81
N VAL A 288 -7.20 2.61 0.49
CA VAL A 288 -7.14 3.89 1.23
C VAL A 288 -5.99 4.77 0.77
N HIS A 289 -4.91 4.18 0.25
CA HIS A 289 -3.78 4.90 -0.33
C HIS A 289 -3.98 5.31 -1.78
N GLN A 290 -5.11 4.96 -2.43
CA GLN A 290 -5.41 5.48 -3.75
C GLN A 290 -5.80 6.95 -3.69
N ASN A 291 -4.97 7.79 -4.31
CA ASN A 291 -5.24 9.21 -4.43
C ASN A 291 -6.49 9.44 -5.30
N GLN A 292 -7.49 10.14 -4.75
CA GLN A 292 -8.76 10.35 -5.45
C GLN A 292 -8.68 11.31 -6.64
N ARG A 293 -7.67 12.19 -6.68
CA ARG A 293 -7.46 13.14 -7.78
C ARG A 293 -6.72 12.49 -8.93
N THR A 294 -5.68 11.71 -8.64
CA THR A 294 -4.82 11.14 -9.67
C THR A 294 -5.18 9.71 -10.05
N GLY A 295 -5.78 8.96 -9.15
CA GLY A 295 -5.98 7.52 -9.29
C GLY A 295 -4.77 6.68 -8.89
N LEU A 296 -3.61 7.30 -8.69
CA LEU A 296 -2.36 6.63 -8.35
C LEU A 296 -2.29 6.26 -6.87
N VAL A 297 -1.50 5.24 -6.57
CA VAL A 297 -1.22 4.75 -5.22
C VAL A 297 0.27 4.97 -4.95
N MET A 298 0.62 5.54 -3.80
CA MET A 298 2.03 5.69 -3.43
C MET A 298 2.69 4.31 -3.25
N SER A 299 3.91 4.16 -3.76
CA SER A 299 4.66 2.90 -3.76
C SER A 299 5.22 2.52 -2.38
N PHE A 300 5.64 3.52 -1.59
CA PHE A 300 6.26 3.32 -0.29
C PHE A 300 5.66 4.23 0.78
N GLU A 301 4.94 3.65 1.73
CA GLU A 301 4.33 4.36 2.86
C GLU A 301 5.31 4.41 4.04
N GLY A 302 5.93 5.56 4.29
CA GLY A 302 6.84 5.77 5.43
C GLY A 302 8.29 6.10 5.06
N ASP A 303 8.61 6.19 3.76
CA ASP A 303 9.87 6.73 3.26
C ASP A 303 9.68 8.18 2.83
N ASP A 304 10.32 9.12 3.53
CA ASP A 304 10.21 10.56 3.26
C ASP A 304 10.86 10.98 1.93
N GLU A 305 11.89 10.27 1.45
CA GLU A 305 12.59 10.61 0.20
C GLU A 305 11.82 10.12 -1.03
N LEU A 306 11.13 9.00 -0.89
CA LEU A 306 10.23 8.44 -1.91
C LEU A 306 8.76 8.83 -1.66
N ALA A 307 8.52 9.86 -0.84
CA ALA A 307 7.19 10.30 -0.49
C ALA A 307 6.38 10.65 -1.74
N ASN A 308 5.18 10.07 -1.85
CA ASN A 308 4.26 10.21 -2.98
C ASN A 308 4.77 9.70 -4.32
N TRP A 309 5.90 8.98 -4.39
CA TRP A 309 6.29 8.33 -5.64
C TRP A 309 5.35 7.17 -5.95
N ALA A 310 4.88 7.12 -7.19
CA ALA A 310 4.05 6.05 -7.74
C ALA A 310 4.79 5.45 -8.94
N PHE A 311 5.52 4.36 -8.71
CA PHE A 311 6.25 3.66 -9.77
C PHE A 311 5.26 2.99 -10.74
N THR A 312 5.47 3.14 -12.04
CA THR A 312 4.60 2.59 -13.10
C THR A 312 4.45 1.08 -12.98
N TYR A 313 5.52 0.37 -12.60
CA TYR A 313 5.47 -1.06 -12.30
C TYR A 313 4.50 -1.35 -11.16
N ASP A 314 4.67 -0.71 -10.00
CA ASP A 314 3.77 -0.84 -8.85
C ASP A 314 2.32 -0.51 -9.19
N GLN A 315 2.08 0.56 -9.97
CA GLN A 315 0.73 0.92 -10.42
C GLN A 315 0.09 -0.20 -11.23
N SER A 316 0.89 -0.91 -12.02
CA SER A 316 0.44 -2.06 -12.80
C SER A 316 0.07 -3.25 -11.90
N LEU A 317 0.85 -3.48 -10.83
CA LEU A 317 0.56 -4.53 -9.84
C LEU A 317 -0.74 -4.23 -9.08
N VAL A 318 -0.91 -3.03 -8.54
CA VAL A 318 -2.13 -2.69 -7.79
C VAL A 318 -3.37 -2.64 -8.70
N ALA A 319 -3.23 -2.22 -9.96
CA ALA A 319 -4.33 -2.30 -10.93
C ALA A 319 -4.77 -3.76 -11.19
N GLN A 320 -3.83 -4.70 -11.22
CA GLN A 320 -4.15 -6.13 -11.28
C GLN A 320 -4.80 -6.63 -9.98
N VAL A 321 -4.35 -6.18 -8.81
CA VAL A 321 -5.02 -6.49 -7.54
C VAL A 321 -6.48 -5.99 -7.56
N TYR A 322 -6.73 -4.72 -7.91
CA TYR A 322 -8.09 -4.19 -8.02
C TYR A 322 -8.94 -4.99 -9.01
N THR A 323 -8.37 -5.35 -10.15
CA THR A 323 -9.02 -6.21 -11.16
C THR A 323 -9.36 -7.59 -10.60
N TYR A 324 -8.44 -8.20 -9.84
CA TYR A 324 -8.65 -9.51 -9.22
C TYR A 324 -9.83 -9.49 -8.24
N PHE A 325 -9.92 -8.44 -7.42
CA PHE A 325 -11.00 -8.23 -6.45
C PHE A 325 -12.30 -7.66 -7.05
N GLY A 326 -12.36 -7.46 -8.38
CA GLY A 326 -13.54 -6.92 -9.06
C GLY A 326 -13.77 -5.41 -8.84
N ASP A 327 -12.81 -4.69 -8.28
CA ASP A 327 -12.87 -3.23 -8.10
C ASP A 327 -12.37 -2.52 -9.36
N PHE A 328 -13.11 -2.74 -10.45
CA PHE A 328 -12.79 -2.20 -11.77
C PHE A 328 -12.73 -0.68 -11.78
N ASN A 329 -13.50 0.01 -10.93
CA ASN A 329 -13.46 1.47 -10.83
C ASN A 329 -12.12 1.98 -10.31
N SER A 330 -11.52 1.31 -9.33
CA SER A 330 -10.19 1.69 -8.82
C SER A 330 -9.11 1.44 -9.87
N ALA A 331 -9.18 0.32 -10.59
CA ALA A 331 -8.28 0.05 -11.72
C ALA A 331 -8.41 1.09 -12.85
N LYS A 332 -9.66 1.44 -13.24
CA LYS A 332 -9.95 2.49 -14.23
C LYS A 332 -9.28 3.81 -13.93
N LYS A 333 -9.27 4.26 -12.67
CA LYS A 333 -8.63 5.53 -12.30
C LYS A 333 -7.13 5.53 -12.63
N ILE A 334 -6.43 4.41 -12.40
CA ILE A 334 -5.02 4.25 -12.76
C ILE A 334 -4.87 4.30 -14.29
N PHE A 335 -5.67 3.54 -15.03
CA PHE A 335 -5.58 3.51 -16.49
C PHE A 335 -5.99 4.84 -17.14
N ASP A 336 -6.96 5.56 -16.59
CA ASP A 336 -7.36 6.89 -17.04
C ASP A 336 -6.23 7.91 -16.87
N PHE A 337 -5.42 7.77 -15.82
CA PHE A 337 -4.21 8.57 -15.67
C PHE A 337 -3.24 8.30 -16.82
N PHE A 338 -2.88 7.04 -17.08
CA PHE A 338 -1.95 6.69 -18.16
C PHE A 338 -2.48 7.04 -19.56
N LEU A 339 -3.79 6.87 -19.78
CA LEU A 339 -4.42 7.17 -21.06
C LEU A 339 -4.51 8.68 -21.35
N ARG A 340 -4.74 9.52 -20.33
CA ARG A 340 -5.14 10.92 -20.55
C ARG A 340 -4.22 11.98 -19.96
N ARG A 341 -3.37 11.64 -18.99
CA ARG A 341 -2.64 12.62 -18.16
C ARG A 341 -1.16 12.35 -18.03
N ALA A 342 -0.74 11.08 -18.06
CA ALA A 342 0.66 10.73 -17.90
C ALA A 342 1.51 11.31 -19.03
N LYS A 343 2.58 12.02 -18.67
CA LYS A 343 3.59 12.44 -19.63
C LYS A 343 4.35 11.23 -20.13
N THR A 344 4.76 11.25 -21.39
CA THR A 344 5.50 10.18 -22.03
C THR A 344 6.79 10.71 -22.66
N LYS A 345 7.73 9.81 -22.94
CA LYS A 345 8.90 10.05 -23.77
C LYS A 345 9.01 8.88 -24.76
N ASP A 346 9.22 9.20 -26.03
CA ASP A 346 9.26 8.23 -27.14
C ASP A 346 8.02 7.32 -27.22
N GLY A 347 6.87 7.82 -26.75
CA GLY A 347 5.61 7.09 -26.71
C GLY A 347 5.49 6.04 -25.60
N LEU A 348 6.44 5.99 -24.66
CA LEU A 348 6.41 5.17 -23.46
C LEU A 348 6.34 6.04 -22.20
N PHE A 349 5.91 5.45 -21.09
CA PHE A 349 5.73 6.10 -19.79
C PHE A 349 7.02 6.11 -19.00
N PHE A 350 7.18 7.17 -18.20
CA PHE A 350 8.24 7.31 -17.21
C PHE A 350 8.13 6.23 -16.13
N ASN A 351 9.24 5.91 -15.48
CA ASN A 351 9.28 4.88 -14.44
C ASN A 351 8.48 5.25 -13.19
N ALA A 352 8.39 6.54 -12.85
CA ALA A 352 7.64 7.00 -11.68
C ALA A 352 6.99 8.36 -11.90
N TYR A 353 5.86 8.57 -11.23
CA TYR A 353 5.13 9.84 -11.17
C TYR A 353 4.83 10.20 -9.72
N TYR A 354 4.62 11.49 -9.45
CA TYR A 354 4.07 11.94 -8.18
C TYR A 354 2.57 11.65 -8.10
N ALA A 355 2.16 10.98 -7.03
CA ALA A 355 0.81 10.51 -6.80
C ALA A 355 -0.20 11.64 -6.53
N ASP A 356 0.24 12.88 -6.30
CA ASP A 356 -0.60 14.03 -5.93
C ASP A 356 -0.81 15.05 -7.07
N ASP A 357 0.11 15.15 -8.02
CA ASP A 357 0.15 16.24 -9.01
C ASP A 357 0.40 15.86 -10.47
N PHE A 358 0.51 14.56 -10.78
CA PHE A 358 0.70 13.99 -12.13
C PHE A 358 2.10 14.17 -12.74
N GLN A 359 3.04 14.85 -12.08
CA GLN A 359 4.36 15.10 -12.67
C GLN A 359 5.25 13.84 -12.65
N PRO A 360 6.14 13.65 -13.64
CA PRO A 360 7.17 12.62 -13.56
C PRO A 360 8.08 12.84 -12.35
N ALA A 361 8.30 11.78 -11.57
CA ALA A 361 9.23 11.75 -10.44
C ALA A 361 10.59 11.16 -10.85
N GLU A 362 10.59 10.18 -11.76
CA GLU A 362 11.81 9.62 -12.36
C GLU A 362 11.71 9.66 -13.89
N TYR A 363 12.68 10.30 -14.54
CA TYR A 363 12.65 10.55 -16.00
C TYR A 363 13.20 9.41 -16.86
N ILE A 364 13.59 8.30 -16.23
CA ILE A 364 14.03 7.08 -16.92
C ILE A 364 12.79 6.38 -17.50
N VAL A 365 12.95 5.79 -18.68
CA VAL A 365 11.90 5.04 -19.39
C VAL A 365 12.39 3.64 -19.66
N ASN A 366 11.95 2.69 -18.83
CA ASN A 366 12.27 1.28 -18.99
C ASN A 366 11.16 0.52 -19.73
N SER A 367 11.52 -0.48 -20.52
CA SER A 367 10.59 -1.36 -21.21
C SER A 367 9.76 -2.20 -20.24
N GLY A 368 10.37 -2.78 -19.19
CA GLY A 368 9.70 -3.61 -18.19
C GLY A 368 8.44 -2.97 -17.56
N PRO A 369 8.55 -1.83 -16.85
CA PRO A 369 7.38 -1.16 -16.26
C PRO A 369 6.27 -0.84 -17.25
N ASN A 370 6.63 -0.48 -18.49
CA ASN A 370 5.66 -0.23 -19.55
C ASN A 370 4.96 -1.52 -20.02
N ILE A 371 5.71 -2.62 -20.17
CA ILE A 371 5.14 -3.93 -20.50
C ILE A 371 4.18 -4.37 -19.40
N TRP A 372 4.53 -4.21 -18.12
CA TRP A 372 3.67 -4.53 -16.98
C TRP A 372 2.37 -3.73 -16.97
N LEU A 373 2.40 -2.45 -17.38
CA LEU A 373 1.18 -1.65 -17.56
C LEU A 373 0.28 -2.25 -18.65
N GLY A 374 0.89 -2.70 -19.75
CA GLY A 374 0.21 -3.46 -20.80
C GLY A 374 -0.43 -4.74 -20.25
N VAL A 375 0.32 -5.57 -19.54
CA VAL A 375 -0.17 -6.80 -18.88
C VAL A 375 -1.37 -6.52 -17.97
N ALA A 376 -1.29 -5.47 -17.14
CA ALA A 376 -2.37 -5.07 -16.25
C ALA A 376 -3.65 -4.69 -17.00
N ILE A 377 -3.52 -3.96 -18.12
CA ILE A 377 -4.65 -3.60 -18.99
C ILE A 377 -5.30 -4.86 -19.59
N LEU A 378 -4.51 -5.85 -20.03
CA LEU A 378 -5.06 -7.07 -20.61
C LEU A 378 -5.78 -7.93 -19.58
N GLN A 379 -5.23 -8.05 -18.37
CA GLN A 379 -5.92 -8.71 -17.25
C GLN A 379 -7.24 -8.02 -16.94
N TYR A 380 -7.22 -6.68 -16.89
CA TYR A 380 -8.42 -5.87 -16.71
C TYR A 380 -9.44 -6.10 -17.81
N THR A 381 -9.04 -6.03 -19.07
CA THR A 381 -9.92 -6.22 -20.23
C THR A 381 -10.53 -7.62 -20.24
N LYS A 382 -9.74 -8.66 -19.96
CA LYS A 382 -10.24 -10.03 -19.87
C LYS A 382 -11.28 -10.20 -18.77
N ARG A 383 -11.05 -9.65 -17.57
CA ARG A 383 -11.97 -9.84 -16.43
C ARG A 383 -13.18 -8.93 -16.44
N SER A 384 -13.02 -7.67 -16.84
CA SER A 384 -14.10 -6.68 -16.86
C SER A 384 -14.92 -6.71 -18.15
N GLN A 385 -14.41 -7.34 -19.22
CA GLN A 385 -14.95 -7.27 -20.59
C GLN A 385 -14.99 -5.84 -21.15
N ASP A 386 -14.24 -4.91 -20.55
CA ASP A 386 -14.14 -3.52 -20.97
C ASP A 386 -12.86 -3.30 -21.79
N ASN A 387 -13.07 -2.95 -23.07
CA ASN A 387 -11.99 -2.74 -24.05
C ASN A 387 -11.50 -1.29 -24.10
N THR A 388 -11.97 -0.39 -23.22
CA THR A 388 -11.66 1.05 -23.26
C THR A 388 -10.15 1.34 -23.31
N TYR A 389 -9.34 0.55 -22.62
CA TYR A 389 -7.89 0.74 -22.52
C TYR A 389 -7.08 -0.17 -23.46
N LEU A 390 -7.73 -1.04 -24.24
CA LEU A 390 -7.02 -2.00 -25.09
C LEU A 390 -6.09 -1.30 -26.09
N SER A 391 -6.52 -0.16 -26.66
CA SER A 391 -5.68 0.65 -27.56
C SER A 391 -4.41 1.19 -26.89
N LEU A 392 -4.45 1.46 -25.58
CA LEU A 392 -3.27 1.86 -24.82
C LEU A 392 -2.26 0.69 -24.72
N ALA A 393 -2.74 -0.52 -24.44
CA ALA A 393 -1.89 -1.72 -24.45
C ALA A 393 -1.30 -1.99 -25.85
N GLU A 394 -2.10 -1.85 -26.92
CA GLU A 394 -1.61 -2.01 -28.29
C GLU A 394 -0.55 -0.95 -28.67
N ASN A 395 -0.71 0.28 -28.19
CA ASN A 395 0.28 1.35 -28.39
C ASN A 395 1.59 1.06 -27.64
N ILE A 396 1.52 0.58 -26.40
CA ILE A 396 2.70 0.11 -25.66
C ILE A 396 3.38 -1.00 -26.47
N ALA A 397 2.63 -2.01 -26.91
CA ALA A 397 3.15 -3.11 -27.71
C ALA A 397 3.84 -2.63 -28.99
N ALA A 398 3.28 -1.64 -29.68
CA ALA A 398 3.90 -1.04 -30.86
C ALA A 398 5.27 -0.43 -30.56
N ARG A 399 5.43 0.26 -29.42
CA ARG A 399 6.72 0.81 -28.99
C ARG A 399 7.70 -0.27 -28.54
N ILE A 400 7.24 -1.31 -27.85
CA ILE A 400 8.08 -2.45 -27.47
C ILE A 400 8.56 -3.21 -28.72
N MET A 401 7.72 -3.39 -29.74
CA MET A 401 8.12 -3.96 -31.02
C MET A 401 9.18 -3.11 -31.72
N GLN A 402 9.10 -1.78 -31.65
CA GLN A 402 10.17 -0.90 -32.19
C GLN A 402 11.51 -1.12 -31.47
N LEU A 403 11.49 -1.30 -30.14
CA LEU A 403 12.70 -1.63 -29.39
C LEU A 403 13.25 -3.01 -29.80
N GLN A 404 12.37 -3.99 -30.01
CA GLN A 404 12.75 -5.31 -30.49
C GLN A 404 13.38 -5.26 -31.89
N ASP A 405 12.83 -4.44 -32.80
CA ASP A 405 13.32 -4.28 -34.18
C ASP A 405 14.75 -3.71 -34.24
N THR A 406 15.23 -3.06 -33.17
CA THR A 406 16.63 -2.60 -33.10
C THR A 406 17.63 -3.74 -32.88
N ASP A 407 17.18 -4.92 -32.46
CA ASP A 407 17.99 -6.11 -32.25
C ASP A 407 17.70 -7.15 -33.33
N LYS A 408 18.68 -7.46 -34.18
CA LYS A 408 18.52 -8.45 -35.26
C LYS A 408 18.17 -9.86 -34.76
N GLU A 409 18.39 -10.12 -33.47
CA GLU A 409 18.13 -11.40 -32.83
C GLU A 409 16.82 -11.42 -32.04
N GLY A 410 16.04 -10.33 -32.07
CA GLY A 410 14.70 -10.29 -31.52
C GLY A 410 14.60 -10.01 -30.02
N GLY A 411 15.67 -9.52 -29.39
CA GLY A 411 15.67 -9.12 -27.99
C GLY A 411 15.11 -7.73 -27.76
N ILE A 412 14.49 -7.53 -26.60
CA ILE A 412 13.96 -6.23 -26.21
C ILE A 412 14.99 -5.49 -25.38
N ARG A 413 15.36 -4.29 -25.85
CA ARG A 413 16.23 -3.37 -25.13
C ARG A 413 15.56 -2.84 -23.86
N GLY A 414 16.39 -2.46 -22.89
CA GLY A 414 15.94 -1.84 -21.64
C GLY A 414 15.10 -0.58 -21.84
N GLY A 415 15.26 0.12 -22.97
CA GLY A 415 14.56 1.34 -23.36
C GLY A 415 15.25 1.96 -24.59
N PHE A 416 14.72 3.06 -25.13
CA PHE A 416 15.29 3.70 -26.33
C PHE A 416 16.73 4.17 -26.09
N ASP A 417 16.98 4.77 -24.93
CA ASP A 417 18.30 5.27 -24.52
C ASP A 417 19.13 4.24 -23.73
N LEU A 418 18.62 3.01 -23.56
CA LEU A 418 19.22 2.00 -22.70
C LEU A 418 19.68 0.82 -23.57
N PRO A 419 21.00 0.65 -23.79
CA PRO A 419 21.52 -0.33 -24.75
C PRO A 419 21.55 -1.76 -24.20
N TRP A 420 21.27 -1.96 -22.92
CA TRP A 420 21.29 -3.25 -22.26
C TRP A 420 20.01 -4.07 -22.53
N TYR A 421 20.07 -5.37 -22.26
CA TYR A 421 18.96 -6.31 -22.39
C TYR A 421 18.83 -7.09 -21.09
N SER A 422 17.61 -7.19 -20.56
CA SER A 422 17.31 -7.97 -19.35
C SER A 422 16.47 -9.20 -19.70
N THR A 423 16.78 -10.33 -19.07
CA THR A 423 15.99 -11.56 -19.15
C THR A 423 14.59 -11.34 -18.61
N GLU A 424 14.42 -10.58 -17.51
CA GLU A 424 13.11 -10.24 -16.95
C GLU A 424 12.25 -9.49 -17.96
N HIS A 425 12.76 -8.39 -18.55
CA HIS A 425 11.99 -7.60 -19.52
C HIS A 425 11.57 -8.42 -20.74
N ASN A 426 12.38 -9.40 -21.15
CA ASN A 426 12.05 -10.30 -22.26
C ASN A 426 11.03 -11.36 -21.82
N LEU A 427 11.07 -11.87 -20.58
CA LEU A 427 10.03 -12.73 -20.04
C LEU A 427 8.68 -11.99 -19.94
N ASP A 428 8.70 -10.75 -19.46
CA ASP A 428 7.52 -9.88 -19.41
C ASP A 428 6.91 -9.70 -20.80
N ALA A 429 7.75 -9.40 -21.80
CA ALA A 429 7.29 -9.19 -23.16
C ALA A 429 6.75 -10.46 -23.81
N TYR A 430 7.38 -11.61 -23.55
CA TYR A 430 6.88 -12.90 -24.02
C TYR A 430 5.46 -13.14 -23.50
N ALA A 431 5.21 -12.93 -22.20
CA ALA A 431 3.88 -13.02 -21.63
C ALA A 431 2.93 -12.00 -22.25
N PHE A 432 3.31 -10.72 -22.28
CA PHE A 432 2.48 -9.62 -22.80
C PHE A 432 2.03 -9.84 -24.24
N PHE A 433 2.93 -10.22 -25.13
CA PHE A 433 2.60 -10.50 -26.53
C PHE A 433 1.69 -11.73 -26.68
N ASN A 434 1.89 -12.79 -25.90
CA ASN A 434 0.99 -13.94 -25.91
C ASN A 434 -0.42 -13.58 -25.41
N MET A 435 -0.51 -12.77 -24.35
CA MET A 435 -1.79 -12.28 -23.83
C MET A 435 -2.52 -11.39 -24.85
N LEU A 436 -1.78 -10.52 -25.55
CA LEU A 436 -2.33 -9.71 -26.64
C LEU A 436 -2.85 -10.57 -27.78
N TYR A 437 -2.07 -11.58 -28.19
CA TYR A 437 -2.50 -12.52 -29.23
C TYR A 437 -3.79 -13.25 -28.80
N GLN A 438 -3.85 -13.75 -27.56
CA GLN A 438 -5.03 -14.44 -27.03
C GLN A 438 -6.29 -13.55 -27.05
N LEU A 439 -6.17 -12.26 -26.75
CA LEU A 439 -7.33 -11.34 -26.72
C LEU A 439 -7.70 -10.77 -28.10
N THR A 440 -6.72 -10.54 -28.98
CA THR A 440 -6.95 -9.81 -30.23
C THR A 440 -6.96 -10.71 -31.48
N GLY A 441 -6.39 -11.91 -31.40
CA GLY A 441 -6.18 -12.80 -32.54
C GLY A 441 -5.17 -12.27 -33.58
N LYS A 442 -4.44 -11.18 -33.30
CA LYS A 442 -3.50 -10.59 -34.25
C LYS A 442 -2.19 -11.36 -34.29
N GLU A 443 -1.93 -12.05 -35.40
CA GLU A 443 -0.73 -12.90 -35.60
C GLU A 443 0.60 -12.19 -35.36
N ILE A 444 0.69 -10.87 -35.57
CA ILE A 444 1.92 -10.13 -35.30
C ILE A 444 2.40 -10.31 -33.87
N TYR A 445 1.50 -10.37 -32.88
CA TYR A 445 1.91 -10.52 -31.49
C TYR A 445 2.47 -11.91 -31.20
N LYS A 446 1.93 -12.96 -31.83
CA LYS A 446 2.48 -14.31 -31.75
C LYS A 446 3.88 -14.39 -32.37
N LEU A 447 4.08 -13.81 -33.55
CA LEU A 447 5.42 -13.77 -34.18
C LEU A 447 6.44 -13.04 -33.28
N ARG A 448 6.01 -11.97 -32.62
CA ARG A 448 6.86 -11.19 -31.72
C ARG A 448 7.20 -11.96 -30.45
N SER A 449 6.24 -12.67 -29.86
CA SER A 449 6.49 -13.54 -28.70
C SER A 449 7.44 -14.70 -29.04
N GLU A 450 7.27 -15.32 -30.21
CA GLU A 450 8.18 -16.36 -30.72
C GLU A 450 9.61 -15.83 -30.90
N SER A 451 9.76 -14.62 -31.45
CA SER A 451 11.07 -13.97 -31.58
C SER A 451 11.72 -13.69 -30.22
N VAL A 452 10.96 -13.26 -29.21
CA VAL A 452 11.47 -13.08 -27.84
C VAL A 452 11.88 -14.42 -27.24
N LEU A 453 11.11 -15.50 -27.46
CA LEU A 453 11.44 -16.82 -26.93
C LEU A 453 12.75 -17.35 -27.53
N LEU A 454 12.96 -17.18 -28.84
CA LEU A 454 14.21 -17.55 -29.49
C LEU A 454 15.39 -16.77 -28.91
N TRP A 455 15.20 -15.49 -28.61
CA TRP A 455 16.22 -14.67 -27.95
C TRP A 455 16.54 -15.20 -26.53
N LEU A 456 15.52 -15.53 -25.74
CA LEU A 456 15.69 -16.09 -24.39
C LEU A 456 16.46 -17.41 -24.43
N VAL A 457 16.12 -18.32 -25.35
CA VAL A 457 16.86 -19.58 -25.56
C VAL A 457 18.32 -19.32 -25.91
N LYS A 458 18.59 -18.30 -26.73
CA LYS A 458 19.95 -17.99 -27.17
C LYS A 458 20.82 -17.30 -26.11
N HIS A 459 20.24 -16.45 -25.25
CA HIS A 459 21.01 -15.55 -24.37
C HIS A 459 20.78 -15.75 -22.88
N ALA A 460 19.57 -16.16 -22.48
CA ALA A 460 19.22 -16.38 -21.07
C ALA A 460 19.36 -17.86 -20.67
N TYR A 461 19.09 -18.76 -21.62
CA TYR A 461 19.15 -20.22 -21.50
C TYR A 461 20.19 -20.82 -22.46
N ASP A 462 21.31 -20.12 -22.62
CA ASP A 462 22.35 -20.50 -23.59
C ASP A 462 23.09 -21.81 -23.22
N SER A 463 22.80 -22.33 -22.03
CA SER A 463 23.05 -23.71 -21.61
C SER A 463 21.72 -24.38 -21.23
N LEU A 464 21.60 -25.68 -21.49
CA LEU A 464 20.49 -26.51 -20.99
C LEU A 464 20.55 -26.68 -19.46
N GLU A 465 21.69 -26.33 -18.85
CA GLU A 465 21.88 -26.28 -17.40
C GLU A 465 21.73 -24.86 -16.87
N VAL A 466 21.22 -24.74 -15.64
CA VAL A 466 21.24 -23.52 -14.83
C VAL A 466 22.69 -23.04 -14.59
N PRO A 467 22.96 -21.74 -14.42
CA PRO A 467 22.04 -20.65 -14.08
C PRO A 467 21.29 -20.04 -15.27
N VAL A 468 20.13 -19.43 -14.99
CA VAL A 468 19.50 -18.46 -15.89
C VAL A 468 20.27 -17.14 -15.77
N LYS A 469 20.71 -16.58 -16.90
CA LYS A 469 21.45 -15.32 -16.92
C LYS A 469 20.51 -14.14 -16.72
N ARG A 470 20.95 -13.08 -16.03
CA ARG A 470 20.16 -11.86 -15.83
C ARG A 470 19.93 -11.07 -17.12
N GLY A 471 20.80 -11.22 -18.11
CA GLY A 471 20.64 -10.59 -19.42
C GLY A 471 21.72 -10.98 -20.41
N ARG A 472 21.65 -10.42 -21.63
CA ARG A 472 22.67 -10.65 -22.65
C ARG A 472 24.03 -10.13 -22.17
N GLY A 473 24.98 -11.04 -22.03
CA GLY A 473 26.32 -10.72 -21.53
C GLY A 473 26.39 -10.45 -20.03
N ASP A 474 25.31 -10.74 -19.28
CA ASP A 474 25.23 -10.52 -17.84
C ASP A 474 24.89 -11.84 -17.12
N ALA A 475 25.93 -12.45 -16.55
CA ALA A 475 25.84 -13.72 -15.82
C ALA A 475 25.48 -13.56 -14.33
N THR A 476 25.19 -12.33 -13.86
CA THR A 476 24.73 -12.13 -12.49
C THR A 476 23.44 -12.93 -12.25
N ILE A 477 23.34 -13.56 -11.08
CA ILE A 477 22.16 -14.32 -10.67
C ILE A 477 21.14 -13.34 -10.07
N ALA A 478 20.01 -13.16 -10.76
CA ALA A 478 18.84 -12.42 -10.26
C ALA A 478 17.68 -13.39 -10.02
N THR A 479 17.10 -13.33 -8.83
CA THR A 479 16.16 -14.34 -8.35
C THR A 479 14.83 -14.35 -9.12
N ASP A 480 14.38 -13.18 -9.56
CA ASP A 480 13.16 -12.97 -10.36
C ASP A 480 13.18 -13.78 -11.67
N THR A 481 14.32 -13.85 -12.36
CA THR A 481 14.45 -14.55 -13.64
C THR A 481 14.05 -16.02 -13.54
N TYR A 482 14.22 -16.64 -12.38
CA TYR A 482 13.80 -18.02 -12.11
C TYR A 482 12.28 -18.11 -11.92
N ALA A 483 11.70 -17.22 -11.10
CA ALA A 483 10.24 -17.18 -10.89
C ALA A 483 9.49 -16.85 -12.19
N TRP A 484 9.99 -15.88 -12.97
CA TRP A 484 9.43 -15.43 -14.25
C TRP A 484 9.61 -16.41 -15.38
N SER A 485 10.69 -17.19 -15.39
CA SER A 485 10.79 -18.33 -16.32
C SER A 485 9.60 -19.28 -16.12
N ILE A 486 9.24 -19.59 -14.86
CA ILE A 486 8.08 -20.45 -14.57
C ILE A 486 6.75 -19.75 -14.88
N ALA A 487 6.58 -18.49 -14.45
CA ALA A 487 5.30 -17.79 -14.54
C ALA A 487 4.92 -17.34 -15.96
N ALA A 488 5.90 -16.86 -16.74
CA ALA A 488 5.68 -16.33 -18.10
C ALA A 488 5.67 -17.44 -19.16
N ILE A 489 6.64 -18.37 -19.11
CA ILE A 489 6.79 -19.42 -20.14
C ILE A 489 5.96 -20.66 -19.79
N GLY A 490 5.91 -21.02 -18.51
CA GLY A 490 5.23 -22.22 -18.04
C GLY A 490 6.12 -23.46 -18.05
N PRO A 491 5.97 -24.39 -17.07
CA PRO A 491 6.80 -25.59 -16.96
C PRO A 491 6.78 -26.51 -18.20
N GLU A 492 5.64 -26.60 -18.88
CA GLU A 492 5.49 -27.46 -20.05
C GLU A 492 6.28 -26.93 -21.25
N LYS A 493 6.17 -25.63 -21.54
CA LYS A 493 6.90 -25.00 -22.64
C LYS A 493 8.39 -24.94 -22.37
N LEU A 494 8.81 -24.70 -21.12
CA LEU A 494 10.21 -24.79 -20.70
C LEU A 494 10.80 -26.18 -21.00
N LYS A 495 10.08 -27.26 -20.67
CA LYS A 495 10.51 -28.62 -21.05
C LYS A 495 10.62 -28.81 -22.56
N ALA A 496 9.67 -28.27 -23.32
CA ALA A 496 9.68 -28.39 -24.77
C ALA A 496 10.87 -27.68 -25.43
N ILE A 497 11.41 -26.62 -24.82
CA ILE A 497 12.63 -25.93 -25.29
C ILE A 497 13.91 -26.49 -24.66
N GLY A 498 13.85 -27.63 -23.98
CA GLY A 498 15.01 -28.33 -23.40
C GLY A 498 15.40 -27.92 -21.98
N MET A 499 14.73 -26.94 -21.39
CA MET A 499 14.98 -26.51 -20.01
C MET A 499 14.31 -27.45 -19.01
N ASN A 500 14.89 -27.57 -17.82
CA ASN A 500 14.30 -28.34 -16.73
C ASN A 500 13.70 -27.41 -15.65
N PRO A 501 12.36 -27.30 -15.55
CA PRO A 501 11.70 -26.48 -14.54
C PRO A 501 12.07 -26.84 -13.10
N ASP A 502 12.27 -28.14 -12.79
CA ASP A 502 12.69 -28.54 -11.44
C ASP A 502 14.08 -27.96 -11.12
N LYS A 503 15.02 -28.00 -12.08
CA LYS A 503 16.37 -27.47 -11.90
C LYS A 503 16.40 -25.95 -11.74
N ILE A 504 15.53 -25.23 -12.44
CA ILE A 504 15.35 -23.78 -12.26
C ILE A 504 14.92 -23.49 -10.80
N MET A 505 13.93 -24.22 -10.29
CA MET A 505 13.43 -24.02 -8.92
C MET A 505 14.43 -24.49 -7.84
N GLU A 506 15.16 -25.57 -8.08
CA GLU A 506 16.22 -26.07 -7.20
C GLU A 506 17.37 -25.06 -7.11
N PHE A 507 17.79 -24.50 -8.24
CA PHE A 507 18.88 -23.51 -8.28
C PHE A 507 18.54 -22.25 -7.49
N ALA A 508 17.35 -21.68 -7.72
CA ALA A 508 16.89 -20.51 -6.97
C ALA A 508 16.84 -20.80 -5.45
N GLN A 509 16.34 -21.97 -5.04
CA GLN A 509 16.35 -22.38 -3.64
C GLN A 509 17.75 -22.54 -3.06
N GLN A 510 18.71 -23.05 -3.83
CA GLN A 510 20.06 -23.29 -3.34
C GLN A 510 20.89 -22.01 -3.23
N HIS A 511 20.73 -21.07 -4.17
CA HIS A 511 21.63 -19.92 -4.30
C HIS A 511 21.01 -18.59 -3.85
N CYS A 512 19.69 -18.45 -3.91
CA CYS A 512 18.99 -17.20 -3.60
C CYS A 512 18.17 -17.28 -2.31
N CYS A 513 17.89 -18.47 -1.79
CA CYS A 513 17.19 -18.60 -0.51
C CYS A 513 18.10 -18.21 0.65
N VAL A 514 17.56 -17.40 1.56
CA VAL A 514 18.25 -16.95 2.76
C VAL A 514 17.35 -17.13 3.99
N GLU A 515 17.98 -17.31 5.14
CA GLU A 515 17.32 -17.32 6.45
C GLU A 515 17.95 -16.23 7.31
N VAL A 516 17.13 -15.35 7.88
CA VAL A 516 17.56 -14.19 8.67
C VAL A 516 16.76 -14.07 9.96
N ASP A 517 17.36 -13.48 10.98
CA ASP A 517 16.66 -13.06 12.19
C ASP A 517 15.96 -11.72 11.92
N TYR A 518 14.64 -11.72 11.83
CA TYR A 518 13.85 -10.53 11.56
C TYR A 518 13.24 -9.98 12.84
N LYS A 519 13.47 -8.69 13.08
CA LYS A 519 12.87 -7.94 14.16
C LYS A 519 11.70 -7.12 13.61
N SER A 520 10.49 -7.57 13.88
CA SER A 520 9.27 -6.84 13.53
C SER A 520 9.26 -5.47 14.21
N PRO A 521 8.70 -4.43 13.58
CA PRO A 521 8.43 -3.13 14.21
C PRO A 521 7.57 -3.23 15.47
N ILE A 522 6.79 -4.31 15.62
CA ILE A 522 5.91 -4.58 16.76
C ILE A 522 6.68 -5.28 17.90
N GLY A 523 7.98 -5.52 17.75
CA GLY A 523 8.88 -6.02 18.79
C GLY A 523 9.04 -7.54 18.85
N SER A 524 8.39 -8.29 17.96
CA SER A 524 8.61 -9.74 17.83
C SER A 524 9.91 -10.02 17.05
N ASN A 525 10.69 -10.99 17.54
CA ASN A 525 11.84 -11.53 16.82
C ASN A 525 11.46 -12.90 16.27
N ALA A 526 11.61 -13.09 14.96
CA ALA A 526 11.32 -14.34 14.30
C ALA A 526 12.41 -14.69 13.29
N LYS A 527 12.80 -15.96 13.23
CA LYS A 527 13.54 -16.48 12.08
C LYS A 527 12.59 -16.56 10.90
N ILE A 528 12.95 -15.87 9.83
CA ILE A 528 12.23 -15.90 8.56
C ILE A 528 13.14 -16.45 7.48
N LYS A 529 12.52 -17.18 6.57
CA LYS A 529 13.19 -17.77 5.42
C LYS A 529 12.48 -17.31 4.17
N GLY A 530 13.24 -16.87 3.18
CA GLY A 530 12.70 -16.35 1.94
C GLY A 530 13.79 -16.25 0.90
N PHE A 531 13.61 -15.35 -0.05
CA PHE A 531 14.53 -15.15 -1.16
C PHE A 531 15.05 -13.72 -1.16
N ASP A 532 16.35 -13.59 -1.44
CA ASP A 532 17.01 -12.31 -1.69
C ASP A 532 16.81 -11.91 -3.16
N PHE A 533 17.05 -10.63 -3.48
CA PHE A 533 17.00 -10.10 -4.84
C PHE A 533 18.02 -10.80 -5.75
N ALA A 534 19.20 -11.12 -5.22
CA ALA A 534 20.28 -11.77 -5.96
C ALA A 534 20.91 -12.91 -5.12
N ALA A 535 21.80 -13.70 -5.73
CA ALA A 535 22.53 -14.73 -5.00
C ALA A 535 23.37 -14.11 -3.87
N LYS A 536 23.27 -14.66 -2.65
CA LYS A 536 23.98 -14.16 -1.46
C LYS A 536 25.49 -14.04 -1.67
N THR A 537 26.08 -14.93 -2.46
CA THR A 537 27.52 -14.94 -2.78
C THR A 537 27.97 -13.72 -3.57
N HIS A 538 27.05 -12.98 -4.18
CA HIS A 538 27.35 -11.83 -5.04
C HIS A 538 27.15 -10.48 -4.35
N ILE A 539 26.73 -10.44 -3.07
CA ILE A 539 26.44 -9.20 -2.36
C ILE A 539 27.13 -9.17 -0.99
N ALA A 540 27.91 -8.13 -0.72
CA ALA A 540 28.74 -7.98 0.48
C ALA A 540 27.93 -7.77 1.79
N ARG A 541 26.68 -7.28 1.70
CA ARG A 541 25.82 -7.01 2.86
C ARG A 541 25.23 -8.26 3.54
N GLY A 542 25.54 -9.45 3.05
CA GLY A 542 24.88 -10.67 3.51
C GLY A 542 23.47 -10.83 2.89
N GLY A 543 22.74 -11.83 3.37
CA GLY A 543 21.44 -12.19 2.80
C GLY A 543 20.30 -11.42 3.47
N ILE A 544 19.35 -10.91 2.68
CA ILE A 544 18.11 -10.31 3.16
C ILE A 544 16.91 -11.00 2.52
N VAL A 545 15.77 -11.01 3.20
CA VAL A 545 14.52 -11.53 2.63
C VAL A 545 13.77 -10.37 1.98
N SER A 546 13.52 -10.48 0.68
CA SER A 546 12.64 -9.58 -0.07
C SER A 546 11.21 -10.12 -0.06
N SER A 547 10.24 -9.29 0.33
CA SER A 547 8.83 -9.69 0.37
C SER A 547 8.32 -9.98 -1.04
N GLU A 548 8.68 -9.13 -2.00
CA GLU A 548 8.28 -9.28 -3.39
C GLU A 548 8.87 -10.55 -4.02
N TRP A 549 10.20 -10.72 -4.00
CA TRP A 549 10.83 -11.88 -4.65
C TRP A 549 10.44 -13.19 -3.99
N THR A 550 10.26 -13.20 -2.66
CA THR A 550 9.73 -14.37 -1.96
C THR A 550 8.31 -14.71 -2.42
N ALA A 551 7.44 -13.71 -2.57
CA ALA A 551 6.08 -13.91 -3.05
C ALA A 551 6.02 -14.34 -4.53
N GLN A 552 6.89 -13.80 -5.40
CA GLN A 552 7.06 -14.27 -6.78
C GLN A 552 7.44 -15.76 -6.81
N MET A 553 8.38 -16.18 -5.96
CA MET A 553 8.75 -17.59 -5.84
C MET A 553 7.60 -18.45 -5.31
N VAL A 554 6.77 -17.96 -4.39
CA VAL A 554 5.54 -18.66 -3.95
C VAL A 554 4.60 -18.88 -5.13
N VAL A 555 4.38 -17.89 -5.99
CA VAL A 555 3.58 -18.04 -7.22
C VAL A 555 4.18 -19.13 -8.11
N ALA A 556 5.49 -19.11 -8.37
CA ALA A 556 6.17 -20.12 -9.18
C ALA A 556 6.05 -21.54 -8.58
N PHE A 557 6.16 -21.69 -7.25
CA PHE A 557 5.93 -22.96 -6.57
C PHE A 557 4.51 -23.48 -6.74
N LYS A 558 3.50 -22.60 -6.67
CA LYS A 558 2.11 -22.99 -6.89
C LYS A 558 1.85 -23.42 -8.33
N ILE A 559 2.46 -22.74 -9.31
CA ILE A 559 2.40 -23.14 -10.73
C ILE A 559 3.03 -24.53 -10.92
N MET A 560 4.18 -24.80 -10.30
CA MET A 560 4.83 -26.12 -10.34
C MET A 560 3.98 -27.21 -9.66
N ALA A 561 3.34 -26.89 -8.53
CA ALA A 561 2.43 -27.81 -7.85
C ALA A 561 1.25 -28.19 -8.74
N GLU A 562 0.62 -27.20 -9.38
CA GLU A 562 -0.49 -27.41 -10.33
C GLU A 562 -0.05 -28.23 -11.55
N PHE A 563 1.13 -27.93 -12.11
CA PHE A 563 1.72 -28.68 -13.22
C PHE A 563 1.88 -30.17 -12.88
N TYR A 564 2.46 -30.50 -11.72
CA TYR A 564 2.65 -31.89 -11.32
C TYR A 564 1.36 -32.59 -10.92
N TYR A 565 0.39 -31.85 -10.38
CA TYR A 565 -0.94 -32.37 -10.12
C TYR A 565 -1.62 -32.81 -11.44
N LYS A 566 -1.59 -31.94 -12.47
CA LYS A 566 -2.13 -32.25 -13.81
C LYS A 566 -1.42 -33.42 -14.51
N LYS A 567 -0.12 -33.63 -14.24
CA LYS A 567 0.64 -34.78 -14.76
C LYS A 567 0.44 -36.09 -13.96
N GLY A 568 -0.41 -36.10 -12.93
CA GLY A 568 -0.67 -37.30 -12.13
C GLY A 568 0.49 -37.68 -11.19
N LEU A 569 1.30 -36.71 -10.77
CA LEU A 569 2.46 -36.91 -9.88
C LEU A 569 2.19 -36.23 -8.51
N PRO A 570 1.28 -36.78 -7.67
CA PRO A 570 0.81 -36.12 -6.47
C PRO A 570 1.90 -35.87 -5.42
N ALA A 571 2.91 -36.74 -5.32
CA ALA A 571 4.02 -36.55 -4.39
C ALA A 571 4.85 -35.29 -4.72
N LYS A 572 5.15 -35.07 -6.01
CA LYS A 572 5.83 -33.85 -6.47
C LYS A 572 4.94 -32.62 -6.34
N ALA A 573 3.66 -32.74 -6.65
CA ALA A 573 2.71 -31.65 -6.46
C ALA A 573 2.65 -31.20 -5.00
N HIS A 574 2.57 -32.16 -4.07
CA HIS A 574 2.55 -31.90 -2.64
C HIS A 574 3.86 -31.28 -2.15
N TYR A 575 5.02 -31.73 -2.66
CA TYR A 575 6.32 -31.13 -2.36
C TYR A 575 6.34 -29.63 -2.68
N TYR A 576 5.93 -29.24 -3.90
CA TYR A 576 5.91 -27.84 -4.30
C TYR A 576 4.84 -27.01 -3.57
N ALA A 577 3.67 -27.60 -3.31
CA ALA A 577 2.63 -26.94 -2.50
C ALA A 577 3.10 -26.68 -1.06
N ALA A 578 3.82 -27.64 -0.44
CA ALA A 578 4.39 -27.47 0.88
C ALA A 578 5.48 -26.39 0.92
N LYS A 579 6.26 -26.24 -0.17
CA LYS A 579 7.20 -25.12 -0.33
C LYS A 579 6.50 -23.78 -0.44
N ALA A 580 5.44 -23.69 -1.24
CA ALA A 580 4.64 -22.48 -1.33
C ALA A 580 4.09 -22.05 0.05
N ASP A 581 3.53 -22.99 0.85
CA ASP A 581 3.06 -22.73 2.22
C ASP A 581 4.22 -22.31 3.16
N GLU A 582 5.38 -22.98 3.11
CA GLU A 582 6.56 -22.63 3.92
C GLU A 582 6.95 -21.16 3.77
N TYR A 583 7.08 -20.68 2.53
CA TYR A 583 7.50 -19.31 2.25
C TYR A 583 6.37 -18.29 2.48
N LEU A 584 5.12 -18.64 2.21
CA LEU A 584 3.97 -17.77 2.49
C LEU A 584 3.82 -17.49 3.99
N VAL A 585 4.07 -18.49 4.84
CA VAL A 585 4.11 -18.31 6.31
C VAL A 585 5.26 -17.40 6.74
N CYS A 586 6.38 -17.43 6.03
CA CYS A 586 7.47 -16.52 6.32
C CYS A 586 7.14 -15.07 5.95
N LEU A 587 6.38 -14.86 4.86
CA LEU A 587 5.81 -13.55 4.54
C LEU A 587 4.80 -13.08 5.60
N GLU A 588 3.96 -13.98 6.12
CA GLU A 588 3.03 -13.64 7.22
C GLU A 588 3.75 -13.09 8.45
N LYS A 589 4.95 -13.60 8.76
CA LYS A 589 5.81 -13.10 9.86
C LYS A 589 6.43 -11.72 9.60
N MET A 590 6.46 -11.29 8.35
CA MET A 590 6.97 -9.98 7.94
C MET A 590 5.90 -8.90 7.91
N ILE A 591 4.62 -9.25 8.11
CA ILE A 591 3.53 -8.28 8.08
C ILE A 591 3.77 -7.20 9.14
N ILE A 592 3.75 -5.96 8.69
CA ILE A 592 3.80 -4.77 9.53
C ILE A 592 2.43 -4.11 9.58
N SER A 593 2.20 -3.28 10.59
CA SER A 593 1.04 -2.39 10.60
C SER A 593 1.41 -1.08 9.93
N SER A 594 0.53 -0.59 9.08
CA SER A 594 0.68 0.70 8.40
C SER A 594 1.08 1.81 9.38
N PRO A 595 2.15 2.57 9.07
CA PRO A 595 2.63 3.66 9.92
C PRO A 595 1.79 4.94 9.81
N SER A 596 1.04 5.16 8.73
CA SER A 596 0.34 6.43 8.51
C SER A 596 -1.05 6.49 9.16
N PRO A 597 -1.55 7.71 9.45
CA PRO A 597 -2.95 7.89 9.88
C PRO A 597 -3.97 7.42 8.84
N SER A 598 -3.66 7.54 7.54
CA SER A 598 -4.54 7.13 6.43
C SER A 598 -4.67 5.63 6.30
N GLY A 599 -3.58 4.90 6.53
CA GLY A 599 -3.59 3.44 6.49
C GLY A 599 -4.11 2.76 7.75
N GLN A 600 -4.49 3.53 8.79
CA GLN A 600 -5.23 3.06 9.96
C GLN A 600 -4.68 1.77 10.59
N GLY A 601 -3.35 1.59 10.59
CA GLY A 601 -2.70 0.40 11.16
C GLY A 601 -3.01 -0.92 10.43
N GLU A 602 -3.58 -0.89 9.23
CA GLU A 602 -3.84 -2.06 8.41
C GLU A 602 -2.56 -2.82 8.08
N GLY A 603 -2.67 -4.14 7.89
CA GLY A 603 -1.53 -4.97 7.55
C GLY A 603 -0.99 -4.61 6.16
N CYS A 604 0.32 -4.49 6.03
CA CYS A 604 1.03 -4.40 4.77
C CYS A 604 2.39 -5.09 4.90
N LEU A 605 3.08 -5.32 3.77
CA LEU A 605 4.41 -5.92 3.78
C LEU A 605 5.47 -4.83 3.63
N PRO A 606 6.59 -4.92 4.36
CA PRO A 606 7.77 -4.13 4.03
C PRO A 606 8.37 -4.61 2.70
N TYR A 607 9.21 -3.80 2.08
CA TYR A 607 9.90 -4.22 0.85
C TYR A 607 10.87 -5.38 1.11
N SER A 608 11.58 -5.34 2.24
CA SER A 608 12.58 -6.32 2.64
C SER A 608 12.72 -6.41 4.17
N SER A 609 13.47 -7.41 4.64
CA SER A 609 13.79 -7.59 6.06
C SER A 609 14.70 -6.50 6.65
N GLU A 610 15.41 -5.75 5.79
CA GLU A 610 16.28 -4.64 6.15
C GLU A 610 15.98 -3.40 5.30
N ASP A 611 16.11 -2.21 5.88
CA ASP A 611 15.92 -0.91 5.22
C ASP A 611 17.25 -0.32 4.72
N PHE A 612 17.19 0.43 3.62
CA PHE A 612 18.34 1.13 3.02
C PHE A 612 19.56 0.25 2.69
N VAL A 613 19.32 -0.91 2.08
CA VAL A 613 20.35 -1.89 1.71
C VAL A 613 20.40 -2.15 0.21
N ASP A 614 21.59 -2.49 -0.32
CA ASP A 614 21.79 -2.68 -1.76
C ASP A 614 21.03 -3.90 -2.31
N THR A 615 20.19 -3.71 -3.32
CA THR A 615 19.45 -4.82 -3.95
C THR A 615 20.34 -5.68 -4.85
N GLY A 616 21.54 -5.25 -5.20
CA GLY A 616 22.38 -5.89 -6.24
C GLY A 616 21.91 -5.59 -7.67
N HIS A 617 20.90 -4.73 -7.81
CA HIS A 617 20.28 -4.35 -9.10
C HIS A 617 20.44 -2.86 -9.42
N GLY A 618 21.26 -2.14 -8.64
CA GLY A 618 21.60 -0.73 -8.88
C GLY A 618 20.77 0.27 -8.09
N TRP A 619 19.93 -0.19 -7.17
CA TRP A 619 19.20 0.67 -6.22
C TRP A 619 19.21 0.08 -4.80
N LEU A 620 18.87 0.92 -3.82
CA LEU A 620 18.75 0.53 -2.41
C LEU A 620 17.29 0.25 -2.06
N THR A 621 17.06 -0.60 -1.08
CA THR A 621 15.73 -0.77 -0.49
C THR A 621 15.25 0.55 0.16
N PRO A 622 13.93 0.79 0.24
CA PRO A 622 13.39 2.00 0.86
C PRO A 622 13.89 2.18 2.29
N LYS A 623 13.95 3.44 2.73
CA LYS A 623 14.30 3.82 4.09
C LYS A 623 13.11 3.61 5.03
N GLY A 624 13.41 3.31 6.29
CA GLY A 624 12.41 3.24 7.35
C GLY A 624 12.06 1.82 7.75
N LYS A 625 12.13 1.56 9.06
CA LYS A 625 11.90 0.24 9.65
C LYS A 625 10.46 -0.25 9.56
N SER A 626 9.51 0.64 9.25
CA SER A 626 8.09 0.32 9.16
C SER A 626 7.49 0.84 7.85
N THR A 627 8.26 0.81 6.77
CA THR A 627 7.84 1.30 5.46
C THR A 627 7.02 0.24 4.72
N GLY A 628 5.75 0.53 4.46
CA GLY A 628 4.87 -0.34 3.69
C GLY A 628 5.20 -0.29 2.20
N SER A 629 5.34 -1.44 1.55
CA SER A 629 5.63 -1.56 0.11
C SER A 629 4.40 -2.02 -0.66
N LEU A 630 4.07 -1.28 -1.72
CA LEU A 630 3.00 -1.64 -2.64
C LEU A 630 3.32 -2.97 -3.35
N ALA A 631 4.50 -3.09 -3.96
CA ALA A 631 4.89 -4.30 -4.68
C ALA A 631 4.93 -5.55 -3.78
N GLY A 632 5.56 -5.44 -2.59
CA GLY A 632 5.59 -6.54 -1.62
C GLY A 632 4.20 -6.98 -1.17
N THR A 633 3.29 -6.03 -0.96
CA THR A 633 1.90 -6.30 -0.56
C THR A 633 1.09 -6.91 -1.72
N ALA A 634 1.18 -6.34 -2.93
CA ALA A 634 0.47 -6.84 -4.11
C ALA A 634 0.90 -8.27 -4.49
N TYR A 635 2.21 -8.55 -4.51
CA TYR A 635 2.68 -9.90 -4.79
C TYR A 635 2.30 -10.91 -3.72
N THR A 636 2.28 -10.52 -2.45
CA THR A 636 1.82 -11.41 -1.40
C THR A 636 0.34 -11.76 -1.58
N LEU A 637 -0.49 -10.80 -2.02
CA LEU A 637 -1.88 -11.09 -2.41
C LEU A 637 -1.94 -12.06 -3.59
N PHE A 638 -1.14 -11.86 -4.64
CA PHE A 638 -1.07 -12.79 -5.77
C PHE A 638 -0.66 -14.19 -5.33
N ALA A 639 0.38 -14.29 -4.49
CA ALA A 639 0.86 -15.51 -3.90
C ALA A 639 -0.23 -16.20 -3.07
N TYR A 640 -0.91 -15.50 -2.16
CA TYR A 640 -1.98 -16.06 -1.34
C TYR A 640 -3.13 -16.60 -2.19
N TYR A 641 -3.65 -15.78 -3.11
CA TYR A 641 -4.80 -16.11 -3.96
C TYR A 641 -4.48 -17.01 -5.16
N ASN A 642 -3.22 -17.45 -5.31
CA ASN A 642 -2.78 -18.27 -6.44
C ASN A 642 -3.07 -17.60 -7.81
N TYR A 643 -2.78 -16.30 -7.89
CA TYR A 643 -2.94 -15.50 -9.10
C TYR A 643 -1.59 -15.39 -9.83
N ASN A 644 -1.55 -15.87 -11.08
CA ASN A 644 -0.42 -15.66 -11.98
C ASN A 644 -0.65 -14.35 -12.76
N PRO A 645 0.13 -13.28 -12.53
CA PRO A 645 -0.07 -12.01 -13.22
C PRO A 645 0.29 -12.07 -14.71
N LEU A 646 1.14 -13.01 -15.12
CA LEU A 646 1.71 -13.12 -16.47
C LEU A 646 0.93 -14.11 -17.38
N GLU A 647 -0.27 -14.50 -16.97
CA GLU A 647 -1.12 -15.42 -17.73
C GLU A 647 -2.60 -15.00 -17.60
N LEU A 648 -3.34 -15.00 -18.72
CA LEU A 648 -4.79 -14.81 -18.70
C LEU A 648 -5.46 -16.14 -18.32
N ARG A 649 -5.79 -16.31 -17.03
CA ARG A 649 -6.64 -17.42 -16.59
C ARG A 649 -8.09 -17.21 -17.02
N GLU A 650 -8.76 -18.30 -17.37
CA GLU A 650 -10.21 -18.33 -17.66
C GLU A 650 -11.06 -18.01 -16.44
#